data_AF-A0A2T0Y411-F1
#
_entry.id   AF-A0A2T0Y411-F1
#
_cell.length_a   1.000
_cell.length_b   1.000
_cell.length_c   1.000
_cell.angle_alpha   90.00
_cell.angle_beta   90.00
_cell.angle_gamma   90.00
#
_symmetry.space_group_name_H-M   'P 1'
#
loop_
_entity.id
_entity.type
_entity.pdbx_description
1 polymer ?
#
loop_
_entity_poly.entity_id
_entity_poly.type
_entity_poly.pdbx_seq_one_letter_code
_entity_poly.pdbx_strand_id
1 'polypeptide(L)'
;MHVSIWAQAGRGPGRTLTIGVLCPVVGGYYFGRMLAGMARVLRSEGHRLVAVQTYPADIDRDEFPVPPYRRAAPGLGRFDGLVVVTTALADAELRRLDATGTPVVTLGVPPDDLRAPAVSPDNVGGVRAAVDHLVEHGHRSIGFLGSTDQRDIAERYDAFRDALAAHGLEHAPEHVYRTRDNQEAAAEAVARRLAEQGMATTATLAATDRNAVGFLRGLHLSGLDAPAVQAVVGFDNSDVGARTWPRLTSVDPMHDAVGERAAELVLARARGERVGGVHRLDVSALVMRESCGCARGTRSTVVVAGNAPRCDPDPLGTVARVVFARADGVRNPGATEAWLTMVRQLVEASVATAQQPPATALRALGDRTATLRPGPGALEQLVPALRLESARVRERLAERAAAAATREDGPAVVAGLEPEAADAVEEAISEIVVALARGCAHGDLARAGRLEQDLVDQNLVDLELMRADGESLRRLDWMPRARTSTAALALWEDDPARPGERVLRVVGVRGGAGENLVGRTMPSQEFPPPALTDPRSLTVVVPVAFGRSDRGFLAVGGLVDSRATSTRARYNHWAAMLAVALEAEESLTALQDQRRRLVEEAERERALAHDVAEVEERSALVSIAANDGTWDWDVDAGTVRYSEAWARTVGLDRSALADDPREWFSRVHPEDARRVHAAVAAQLSGTREPLDVEHRIRHADGDYLHVRCRAVTVHDAGDRPARLVGAMAVVGDTSSSPVLPAERPFVDVETGLVVHELFVDRLERAIRRRRRLPAYAWQVLAVSLPGPPAGADLRRLRGELDEDDCATPVGTVGVAVLLDGQDGRSAQHRAARLAAVLGSRADVQRVATTEPGGAPLRAADVLERVTAALNRKTGVLRWQATADAHA
;
A
#
# COMPACT_ATOMS: atom_id res chain seq x y z
N MET A 1 -32.96 10.10 -21.53
CA MET A 1 -32.94 11.02 -22.69
C MET A 1 -31.77 11.98 -22.46
N HIS A 2 -30.55 11.58 -22.83
CA HIS A 2 -29.33 12.34 -22.57
C HIS A 2 -29.04 13.25 -23.76
N VAL A 3 -29.22 14.56 -23.57
CA VAL A 3 -28.72 15.58 -24.50
C VAL A 3 -27.19 15.44 -24.51
N SER A 4 -26.62 15.18 -25.69
CA SER A 4 -25.19 14.96 -25.86
C SER A 4 -24.40 16.19 -25.41
N ILE A 5 -23.54 16.02 -24.41
CA ILE A 5 -22.61 17.04 -23.86
C ILE A 5 -21.68 17.60 -24.96
N TRP A 6 -21.60 16.93 -26.11
CA TRP A 6 -20.77 17.24 -27.28
C TRP A 6 -21.45 18.11 -28.35
N ALA A 7 -22.72 18.47 -28.17
CA ALA A 7 -23.44 19.31 -29.12
C ALA A 7 -23.25 20.80 -28.77
N GLN A 8 -22.57 21.52 -29.67
CA GLN A 8 -22.59 22.99 -29.82
C GLN A 8 -21.81 23.86 -28.82
N ALA A 9 -20.47 23.77 -28.81
CA ALA A 9 -19.62 24.90 -28.44
C ALA A 9 -18.66 25.24 -29.60
N GLY A 10 -18.63 26.51 -30.02
CA GLY A 10 -18.07 27.00 -31.29
C GLY A 10 -16.63 26.57 -31.60
N ARG A 11 -16.44 26.04 -32.82
CA ARG A 11 -15.16 25.59 -33.39
C ARG A 11 -14.58 26.69 -34.29
N GLY A 12 -13.88 27.66 -33.70
CA GLY A 12 -13.13 28.69 -34.44
C GLY A 12 -11.63 28.38 -34.51
N PRO A 13 -10.92 28.78 -35.59
CA PRO A 13 -9.47 28.71 -35.64
C PRO A 13 -8.84 29.58 -34.54
N GLY A 14 -7.85 29.04 -33.82
CA GLY A 14 -7.13 29.74 -32.73
C GLY A 14 -7.49 29.30 -31.30
N ARG A 15 -8.44 28.38 -31.10
CA ARG A 15 -8.72 27.82 -29.76
C ARG A 15 -7.70 26.73 -29.38
N THR A 16 -7.11 26.84 -28.20
CA THR A 16 -6.31 25.74 -27.59
C THR A 16 -7.20 24.54 -27.31
N LEU A 17 -6.94 23.43 -28.00
CA LEU A 17 -7.62 22.15 -27.79
C LEU A 17 -6.92 21.34 -26.69
N THR A 18 -7.69 20.53 -25.97
CA THR A 18 -7.17 19.55 -25.00
C THR A 18 -7.41 18.15 -25.55
N ILE A 19 -6.34 17.46 -25.93
CA ILE A 19 -6.41 16.10 -26.46
C ILE A 19 -6.09 15.11 -25.36
N GLY A 20 -7.02 14.18 -25.11
CA GLY A 20 -6.83 13.07 -24.18
C GLY A 20 -6.25 11.84 -24.89
N VAL A 21 -5.35 11.12 -24.24
CA VAL A 21 -4.80 9.84 -24.70
C VAL A 21 -5.09 8.79 -23.66
N LEU A 22 -5.89 7.79 -24.00
CA LEU A 22 -6.15 6.66 -23.11
C LEU A 22 -5.13 5.57 -23.41
N CYS A 23 -4.31 5.21 -22.43
CA CYS A 23 -3.29 4.17 -22.55
C CYS A 23 -3.37 3.15 -21.41
N PRO A 24 -3.02 1.88 -21.64
CA PRO A 24 -2.91 0.88 -20.58
C PRO A 24 -1.99 1.36 -19.46
N VAL A 25 -0.77 1.77 -19.82
CA VAL A 25 0.22 2.34 -18.91
C VAL A 25 0.83 3.60 -19.50
N VAL A 26 1.25 4.53 -18.64
CA VAL A 26 1.90 5.78 -19.08
C VAL A 26 3.42 5.62 -18.99
N GLY A 27 4.11 5.83 -20.10
CA GLY A 27 5.57 5.70 -20.19
C GLY A 27 6.05 4.30 -20.60
N GLY A 28 7.37 4.09 -20.47
CA GLY A 28 8.02 2.93 -21.07
C GLY A 28 8.24 3.09 -22.58
N TYR A 29 9.00 2.19 -23.18
CA TYR A 29 9.48 2.31 -24.55
C TYR A 29 8.36 2.49 -25.60
N TYR A 30 7.32 1.66 -25.55
CA TYR A 30 6.21 1.68 -26.51
C TYR A 30 5.31 2.93 -26.34
N PHE A 31 4.61 3.02 -25.20
CA PHE A 31 3.66 4.10 -24.93
C PHE A 31 4.33 5.46 -24.84
N GLY A 32 5.52 5.51 -24.24
CA GLY A 32 6.30 6.73 -24.15
C GLY A 32 6.69 7.29 -25.51
N ARG A 33 7.19 6.47 -26.45
CA ARG A 33 7.51 6.96 -27.82
C ARG A 33 6.29 7.51 -28.54
N MET A 34 5.13 6.87 -28.43
CA MET A 34 3.89 7.39 -29.02
C MET A 34 3.45 8.72 -28.41
N LEU A 35 3.49 8.83 -27.07
CA LEU A 35 3.19 10.09 -26.37
C LEU A 35 4.17 11.20 -26.74
N ALA A 36 5.45 10.89 -26.94
CA ALA A 36 6.45 11.84 -27.42
C ALA A 36 6.09 12.36 -28.82
N GLY A 37 5.66 11.44 -29.70
CA GLY A 37 5.14 11.72 -31.03
C GLY A 37 4.03 12.76 -31.02
N MET A 38 2.98 12.46 -30.26
CA MET A 38 1.79 13.31 -30.11
C MET A 38 2.12 14.66 -29.47
N ALA A 39 2.91 14.65 -28.39
CA ALA A 39 3.27 15.86 -27.66
C ALA A 39 3.97 16.86 -28.58
N ARG A 40 4.76 16.40 -29.54
CA ARG A 40 5.46 17.26 -30.50
C ARG A 40 4.49 18.03 -31.40
N VAL A 41 3.56 17.31 -32.05
CA VAL A 41 2.55 17.90 -32.96
C VAL A 41 1.65 18.86 -32.20
N LEU A 42 1.12 18.42 -31.06
CA LEU A 42 0.20 19.22 -30.26
C LEU A 42 0.88 20.48 -29.70
N ARG A 43 2.13 20.37 -29.22
CA ARG A 43 2.88 21.52 -28.70
C ARG A 43 3.23 22.52 -29.80
N SER A 44 3.60 22.08 -31.01
CA SER A 44 3.88 22.99 -32.13
C SER A 44 2.67 23.82 -32.54
N GLU A 45 1.45 23.32 -32.28
CA GLU A 45 0.19 24.02 -32.57
C GLU A 45 -0.43 24.69 -31.33
N GLY A 46 0.26 24.69 -30.18
CA GLY A 46 -0.22 25.31 -28.95
C GLY A 46 -1.42 24.60 -28.30
N HIS A 47 -1.53 23.28 -28.49
CA HIS A 47 -2.56 22.41 -27.93
C HIS A 47 -2.05 21.63 -26.71
N ARG A 48 -2.97 21.17 -25.86
CA ARG A 48 -2.67 20.45 -24.62
C ARG A 48 -2.79 18.95 -24.82
N LEU A 49 -1.94 18.19 -24.14
CA LEU A 49 -1.96 16.73 -24.16
C LEU A 49 -2.13 16.18 -22.73
N VAL A 50 -3.12 15.31 -22.55
CA VAL A 50 -3.40 14.62 -21.28
C VAL A 50 -3.34 13.11 -21.51
N ALA A 51 -2.34 12.44 -20.95
CA ALA A 51 -2.26 10.98 -20.97
C ALA A 51 -2.95 10.41 -19.73
N VAL A 52 -3.97 9.57 -19.94
CA VAL A 52 -4.76 8.93 -18.90
C VAL A 52 -4.44 7.44 -18.87
N GLN A 53 -3.88 7.01 -17.74
CA GLN A 53 -3.63 5.60 -17.50
C GLN A 53 -4.94 4.87 -17.18
N THR A 54 -5.17 3.75 -17.86
CA THR A 54 -6.38 2.93 -17.70
C THR A 54 -6.14 1.69 -16.85
N TYR A 55 -4.90 1.17 -16.78
CA TYR A 55 -4.58 0.01 -15.93
C TYR A 55 -4.15 0.46 -14.53
N PRO A 56 -4.27 -0.43 -13.52
CA PRO A 56 -3.79 -0.17 -12.17
C PRO A 56 -2.31 0.25 -12.13
N ALA A 57 -1.96 1.05 -11.14
CA ALA A 57 -0.59 1.45 -10.90
C ALA A 57 0.29 0.28 -10.44
N ASP A 58 -0.28 -0.68 -9.70
CA ASP A 58 0.36 -1.86 -9.12
C ASP A 58 0.44 -3.08 -10.05
N ILE A 59 0.15 -2.89 -11.34
CA ILE A 59 0.30 -3.94 -12.36
C ILE A 59 1.74 -4.48 -12.40
N ASP A 60 1.88 -5.81 -12.32
CA ASP A 60 3.16 -6.48 -12.51
C ASP A 60 3.73 -6.15 -13.90
N ARG A 61 5.03 -5.86 -13.96
CA ARG A 61 5.72 -5.53 -15.21
C ARG A 61 5.91 -6.75 -16.12
N ASP A 62 5.89 -7.94 -15.54
CA ASP A 62 6.09 -9.23 -16.20
C ASP A 62 4.77 -9.91 -16.57
N GLU A 63 3.64 -9.28 -16.22
CA GLU A 63 2.31 -9.72 -16.62
C GLU A 63 1.59 -8.62 -17.40
N PHE A 64 0.81 -9.04 -18.38
CA PHE A 64 -0.16 -8.16 -19.01
C PHE A 64 -1.54 -8.74 -18.71
N PRO A 65 -2.33 -8.12 -17.82
CA PRO A 65 -3.59 -8.68 -17.38
C PRO A 65 -4.54 -8.80 -18.56
N VAL A 66 -5.22 -9.94 -18.62
CA VAL A 66 -6.27 -10.19 -19.60
C VAL A 66 -7.47 -9.31 -19.26
N PRO A 67 -8.06 -8.57 -20.24
CA PRO A 67 -9.29 -7.83 -20.04
C PRO A 67 -10.41 -8.70 -19.42
N PRO A 68 -11.41 -8.12 -18.72
CA PRO A 68 -11.70 -6.69 -18.63
C PRO A 68 -11.32 -6.08 -17.28
N TYR A 69 -10.42 -5.09 -17.28
CA TYR A 69 -10.33 -4.12 -16.19
C TYR A 69 -11.29 -2.96 -16.47
N ARG A 70 -12.31 -2.79 -15.62
CA ARG A 70 -13.33 -1.73 -15.77
C ARG A 70 -13.05 -0.59 -14.81
N ARG A 71 -12.29 0.41 -15.27
CA ARG A 71 -12.24 1.71 -14.59
C ARG A 71 -12.60 2.79 -15.58
N ALA A 72 -13.60 3.60 -15.24
CA ALA A 72 -13.99 4.72 -16.08
C ALA A 72 -12.80 5.67 -16.23
N ALA A 73 -12.36 5.89 -17.46
CA ALA A 73 -11.32 6.85 -17.76
C ALA A 73 -11.78 8.26 -17.36
N PRO A 74 -11.05 8.98 -16.49
CA PRO A 74 -11.42 10.35 -16.13
C PRO A 74 -11.21 11.28 -17.33
N GLY A 75 -11.89 12.42 -17.31
CA GLY A 75 -11.62 13.53 -18.22
C GLY A 75 -12.31 13.45 -19.58
N LEU A 76 -13.05 12.36 -19.85
CA LEU A 76 -13.76 12.16 -21.12
C LEU A 76 -14.63 13.36 -21.51
N GLY A 77 -15.25 14.06 -20.56
CA GLY A 77 -16.10 15.24 -20.82
C GLY A 77 -15.33 16.55 -21.04
N ARG A 78 -14.00 16.55 -20.95
CA ARG A 78 -13.15 17.75 -21.11
C ARG A 78 -12.24 17.70 -22.33
N PHE A 79 -12.12 16.55 -22.97
CA PHE A 79 -11.21 16.37 -24.10
C PHE A 79 -11.87 16.78 -25.41
N ASP A 80 -11.27 17.68 -26.17
CA ASP A 80 -11.75 18.08 -27.49
C ASP A 80 -11.58 16.97 -28.54
N GLY A 81 -10.70 16.00 -28.26
CA GLY A 81 -10.49 14.79 -29.03
C GLY A 81 -9.73 13.75 -28.21
N LEU A 82 -9.85 12.49 -28.62
CA LEU A 82 -9.35 11.32 -27.91
C LEU A 82 -8.50 10.46 -28.83
N VAL A 83 -7.34 10.04 -28.33
CA VAL A 83 -6.57 8.95 -28.91
C VAL A 83 -6.67 7.75 -27.98
N VAL A 84 -7.10 6.60 -28.49
CA VAL A 84 -7.22 5.37 -27.70
C VAL A 84 -6.13 4.41 -28.15
N VAL A 85 -5.22 4.08 -27.24
CA VAL A 85 -4.06 3.23 -27.53
C VAL A 85 -4.41 1.77 -27.27
N THR A 86 -4.57 0.97 -28.32
CA THR A 86 -4.70 -0.49 -28.24
C THR A 86 -5.70 -0.94 -27.15
N THR A 87 -5.29 -1.84 -26.24
CA THR A 87 -6.06 -2.44 -25.14
C THR A 87 -6.41 -1.49 -23.99
N ALA A 88 -6.32 -0.17 -24.18
CA ALA A 88 -6.69 0.83 -23.17
C ALA A 88 -8.18 0.77 -22.79
N LEU A 89 -9.04 0.37 -23.74
CA LEU A 89 -10.46 0.16 -23.52
C LEU A 89 -10.87 -1.21 -24.07
N ALA A 90 -11.90 -1.81 -23.47
CA ALA A 90 -12.54 -2.97 -24.07
C ALA A 90 -13.28 -2.58 -25.36
N ASP A 91 -13.37 -3.48 -26.35
CA ASP A 91 -14.02 -3.20 -27.63
C ASP A 91 -15.45 -2.67 -27.47
N ALA A 92 -16.21 -3.16 -26.49
CA ALA A 92 -17.56 -2.68 -26.21
C ALA A 92 -17.60 -1.22 -25.72
N GLU A 93 -16.61 -0.80 -24.92
CA GLU A 93 -16.51 0.58 -24.42
C GLU A 93 -16.01 1.52 -25.51
N LEU A 94 -15.05 1.06 -26.32
CA LEU A 94 -14.57 1.79 -27.49
C LEU A 94 -15.69 2.06 -28.50
N ARG A 95 -16.54 1.05 -28.80
CA ARG A 95 -17.72 1.22 -29.66
C ARG A 95 -18.72 2.22 -29.09
N ARG A 96 -18.96 2.19 -27.77
CA ARG A 96 -19.84 3.16 -27.10
C ARG A 96 -19.29 4.57 -27.23
N LEU A 97 -17.98 4.75 -27.05
CA LEU A 97 -17.30 6.03 -27.20
C LEU A 97 -17.31 6.54 -28.65
N ASP A 98 -17.13 5.67 -29.64
CA ASP A 98 -17.25 6.05 -31.06
C ASP A 98 -18.68 6.48 -31.40
N ALA A 99 -19.68 5.82 -30.81
CA ALA A 99 -21.09 6.14 -31.01
C ALA A 99 -21.52 7.50 -30.42
N THR A 100 -20.78 8.09 -29.48
CA THR A 100 -21.12 9.43 -28.92
C THR A 100 -20.79 10.58 -29.88
N GLY A 101 -20.07 10.32 -30.98
CA GLY A 101 -19.62 11.35 -31.91
C GLY A 101 -18.41 12.15 -31.43
N THR A 102 -17.76 11.71 -30.34
CA THR A 102 -16.50 12.28 -29.87
C THR A 102 -15.42 12.08 -30.95
N PRO A 103 -14.54 13.07 -31.22
CA PRO A 103 -13.42 12.90 -32.14
C PRO A 103 -12.42 11.86 -31.61
N VAL A 104 -12.59 10.60 -31.99
CA VAL A 104 -11.74 9.48 -31.58
C VAL A 104 -10.80 9.07 -32.71
N VAL A 105 -9.56 8.73 -32.36
CA VAL A 105 -8.57 8.04 -33.20
C VAL A 105 -8.04 6.85 -32.42
N THR A 106 -7.88 5.69 -33.04
CA THR A 106 -7.30 4.51 -32.39
C THR A 106 -5.87 4.25 -32.87
N LEU A 107 -5.04 3.64 -32.01
CA LEU A 107 -3.73 3.13 -32.40
C LEU A 107 -3.73 1.61 -32.44
N GLY A 108 -3.07 1.06 -33.46
CA GLY A 108 -3.00 -0.37 -33.76
C GLY A 108 -4.17 -0.84 -34.62
N VAL A 109 -4.35 -2.14 -34.71
CA VAL A 109 -5.43 -2.77 -35.50
C VAL A 109 -6.79 -2.61 -34.80
N PRO A 110 -7.74 -1.84 -35.36
CA PRO A 110 -9.05 -1.61 -34.75
C PRO A 110 -9.98 -2.82 -34.93
N PRO A 111 -11.10 -2.91 -34.18
CA PRO A 111 -12.22 -3.76 -34.54
C PRO A 111 -12.81 -3.36 -35.90
N ASP A 112 -13.28 -4.33 -36.70
CA ASP A 112 -13.77 -4.12 -38.07
C ASP A 112 -14.95 -3.14 -38.19
N ASP A 113 -15.74 -2.99 -37.13
CA ASP A 113 -16.98 -2.21 -37.11
C ASP A 113 -16.85 -0.77 -36.58
N LEU A 114 -15.61 -0.32 -36.31
CA LEU A 114 -15.34 1.01 -35.74
C LEU A 114 -15.34 2.11 -36.82
N ARG A 115 -15.99 3.26 -36.55
CA ARG A 115 -16.00 4.43 -37.46
C ARG A 115 -14.79 5.34 -37.27
N ALA A 116 -14.20 5.31 -36.08
CA ALA A 116 -13.00 6.07 -35.76
C ALA A 116 -11.83 5.65 -36.69
N PRO A 117 -11.05 6.60 -37.24
CA PRO A 117 -9.84 6.25 -37.97
C PRO A 117 -8.83 5.59 -37.05
N ALA A 118 -8.06 4.67 -37.62
CA ALA A 118 -6.98 3.99 -36.92
C ALA A 118 -5.63 4.38 -37.52
N VAL A 119 -4.60 4.47 -36.69
CA VAL A 119 -3.21 4.59 -37.13
C VAL A 119 -2.47 3.33 -36.73
N SER A 120 -1.83 2.68 -37.68
CA SER A 120 -1.06 1.46 -37.44
C SER A 120 0.35 1.62 -38.01
N PRO A 121 1.38 1.06 -37.35
CA PRO A 121 2.67 0.90 -37.99
C PRO A 121 2.60 -0.04 -39.19
N ASP A 122 3.67 -0.05 -39.99
CA ASP A 122 3.86 -1.01 -41.07
C ASP A 122 4.26 -2.40 -40.53
N ASN A 123 3.29 -3.11 -39.94
CA ASN A 123 3.52 -4.47 -39.45
C ASN A 123 3.89 -5.42 -40.60
N VAL A 124 3.22 -5.29 -41.75
CA VAL A 124 3.40 -6.18 -42.91
C VAL A 124 4.78 -6.00 -43.54
N GLY A 125 5.16 -4.77 -43.89
CA GLY A 125 6.46 -4.49 -44.49
C GLY A 125 7.61 -4.76 -43.51
N GLY A 126 7.42 -4.48 -42.22
CA GLY A 126 8.39 -4.80 -41.18
C GLY A 126 8.65 -6.30 -41.04
N VAL A 127 7.58 -7.11 -40.97
CA VAL A 127 7.70 -8.58 -40.91
C VAL A 127 8.32 -9.13 -42.18
N ARG A 128 7.89 -8.66 -43.35
CA ARG A 128 8.48 -9.07 -44.63
C ARG A 128 9.98 -8.78 -44.67
N ALA A 129 10.41 -7.58 -44.27
CA ALA A 129 11.83 -7.23 -44.23
C ALA A 129 12.63 -8.15 -43.29
N ALA A 130 12.06 -8.53 -42.14
CA ALA A 130 12.70 -9.47 -41.22
C ALA A 130 12.80 -10.90 -41.78
N VAL A 131 11.76 -11.38 -42.48
CA VAL A 131 11.78 -12.70 -43.13
C VAL A 131 12.74 -12.72 -44.30
N ASP A 132 12.67 -11.72 -45.20
CA ASP A 132 13.58 -11.56 -46.34
C ASP A 132 15.03 -11.62 -45.85
N HIS A 133 15.33 -10.90 -44.77
CA HIS A 133 16.64 -10.88 -44.14
C HIS A 133 17.10 -12.25 -43.62
N LEU A 134 16.24 -13.00 -42.91
CA LEU A 134 16.58 -14.33 -42.42
C LEU A 134 16.78 -15.33 -43.58
N VAL A 135 16.00 -15.21 -44.65
CA VAL A 135 16.15 -16.03 -45.87
C VAL A 135 17.46 -15.69 -46.59
N GLU A 136 17.84 -14.41 -46.66
CA GLU A 136 19.15 -13.97 -47.19
C GLU A 136 20.32 -14.51 -46.37
N HIS A 137 20.13 -14.74 -45.06
CA HIS A 137 21.10 -15.42 -44.19
C HIS A 137 21.13 -16.95 -44.39
N GLY A 138 20.29 -17.48 -45.28
CA GLY A 138 20.21 -18.90 -45.62
C GLY A 138 19.24 -19.70 -44.76
N HIS A 139 18.49 -19.07 -43.86
CA HIS A 139 17.50 -19.77 -43.04
C HIS A 139 16.31 -20.22 -43.89
N ARG A 140 15.90 -21.48 -43.72
CA ARG A 140 14.76 -22.09 -44.42
C ARG A 140 13.67 -22.57 -43.45
N SER A 141 14.06 -22.98 -42.25
CA SER A 141 13.15 -23.30 -41.15
C SER A 141 13.11 -22.14 -40.16
N ILE A 142 12.10 -21.28 -40.29
CA ILE A 142 11.94 -20.06 -39.49
C ILE A 142 10.69 -20.21 -38.63
N GLY A 143 10.82 -19.95 -37.33
CA GLY A 143 9.73 -20.01 -36.35
C GLY A 143 9.15 -18.65 -36.03
N PHE A 144 7.93 -18.63 -35.52
CA PHE A 144 7.26 -17.45 -34.98
C PHE A 144 7.02 -17.61 -33.48
N LEU A 145 7.44 -16.64 -32.67
CA LEU A 145 7.31 -16.68 -31.21
C LEU A 145 6.42 -15.56 -30.69
N GLY A 146 5.31 -15.89 -30.04
CA GLY A 146 4.45 -14.90 -29.36
C GLY A 146 3.02 -15.37 -29.11
N SER A 147 2.19 -14.48 -28.57
CA SER A 147 0.74 -14.64 -28.43
C SER A 147 0.01 -13.76 -29.44
N THR A 148 -0.83 -14.40 -30.25
CA THR A 148 -1.70 -13.77 -31.26
C THR A 148 -3.02 -13.25 -30.68
N ASP A 149 -3.20 -13.24 -29.36
CA ASP A 149 -4.42 -12.73 -28.72
C ASP A 149 -4.58 -11.21 -28.94
N GLN A 150 -3.48 -10.51 -29.25
CA GLN A 150 -3.48 -9.10 -29.65
C GLN A 150 -3.57 -8.98 -31.17
N ARG A 151 -4.47 -8.13 -31.67
CA ARG A 151 -4.73 -7.94 -33.11
C ARG A 151 -3.48 -7.54 -33.90
N ASP A 152 -2.63 -6.65 -33.36
CA ASP A 152 -1.37 -6.28 -34.02
C ASP A 152 -0.42 -7.48 -34.19
N ILE A 153 -0.42 -8.41 -33.22
CA ILE A 153 0.41 -9.62 -33.29
C ILE A 153 -0.21 -10.64 -34.25
N ALA A 154 -1.53 -10.75 -34.31
CA ALA A 154 -2.21 -11.54 -35.32
C ALA A 154 -1.88 -11.05 -36.74
N GLU A 155 -1.91 -9.72 -36.99
CA GLU A 155 -1.51 -9.15 -38.29
C GLU A 155 -0.04 -9.45 -38.62
N ARG A 156 0.86 -9.37 -37.64
CA ARG A 156 2.27 -9.77 -37.82
C ARG A 156 2.44 -11.25 -38.15
N TYR A 157 1.66 -12.12 -37.51
CA TYR A 157 1.69 -13.56 -37.76
C TYR A 157 1.17 -13.91 -39.17
N ASP A 158 0.08 -13.26 -39.61
CA ASP A 158 -0.41 -13.43 -40.98
C ASP A 158 0.61 -12.91 -42.01
N ALA A 159 1.20 -11.74 -41.78
CA ALA A 159 2.28 -11.22 -42.62
C ALA A 159 3.51 -12.14 -42.66
N PHE A 160 3.82 -12.82 -41.55
CA PHE A 160 4.91 -13.79 -41.48
C PHE A 160 4.65 -15.00 -42.36
N ARG A 161 3.43 -15.53 -42.31
CA ARG A 161 3.00 -16.64 -43.18
C ARG A 161 3.04 -16.26 -44.65
N ASP A 162 2.55 -15.08 -45.00
CA ASP A 162 2.56 -14.58 -46.37
C ASP A 162 4.00 -14.37 -46.88
N ALA A 163 4.89 -13.84 -46.03
CA ALA A 163 6.30 -13.65 -46.38
C ALA A 163 7.03 -14.99 -46.60
N LEU A 164 6.79 -16.00 -45.76
CA LEU A 164 7.34 -17.35 -46.00
C LEU A 164 6.84 -17.96 -47.31
N ALA A 165 5.53 -17.85 -47.58
CA ALA A 165 4.93 -18.35 -48.81
C ALA A 165 5.51 -17.67 -50.06
N ALA A 166 5.81 -16.36 -49.99
CA ALA A 166 6.46 -15.63 -51.08
C ALA A 166 7.87 -16.14 -51.42
N HIS A 167 8.56 -16.76 -50.45
CA HIS A 167 9.86 -17.43 -50.65
C HIS A 167 9.75 -18.93 -50.93
N GLY A 168 8.52 -19.45 -51.10
CA GLY A 168 8.27 -20.88 -51.29
C GLY A 168 8.59 -21.74 -50.07
N LEU A 169 8.57 -21.15 -48.86
CA LEU A 169 8.82 -21.84 -47.61
C LEU A 169 7.49 -22.26 -46.96
N GLU A 170 7.42 -23.50 -46.51
CA GLU A 170 6.24 -24.02 -45.82
C GLU A 170 6.23 -23.59 -44.34
N HIS A 171 5.06 -23.14 -43.87
CA HIS A 171 4.84 -22.80 -42.48
C HIS A 171 4.25 -24.00 -41.73
N ALA A 172 5.11 -24.76 -41.04
CA ALA A 172 4.69 -25.92 -40.25
C ALA A 172 4.12 -25.52 -38.88
N PRO A 173 3.07 -26.20 -38.35
CA PRO A 173 2.49 -25.89 -37.04
C PRO A 173 3.48 -25.92 -35.88
N GLU A 174 4.48 -26.81 -35.93
CA GLU A 174 5.55 -26.96 -34.95
C GLU A 174 6.53 -25.76 -34.91
N HIS A 175 6.53 -24.91 -35.95
CA HIS A 175 7.34 -23.68 -35.99
C HIS A 175 6.67 -22.50 -35.25
N VAL A 176 5.48 -22.70 -34.66
CA VAL A 176 4.77 -21.68 -33.90
C VAL A 176 4.99 -21.87 -32.40
N TYR A 177 5.84 -21.03 -31.84
CA TYR A 177 6.18 -21.02 -30.43
C TYR A 177 5.20 -20.11 -29.66
N ARG A 178 4.04 -20.66 -29.31
CA ARG A 178 3.01 -19.91 -28.58
C ARG A 178 3.43 -19.61 -27.14
N THR A 179 3.28 -18.36 -26.74
CA THR A 179 3.45 -17.88 -25.36
C THR A 179 2.10 -17.56 -24.73
N ARG A 180 2.03 -17.53 -23.39
CA ARG A 180 0.81 -17.12 -22.66
C ARG A 180 0.46 -15.64 -22.86
N ASP A 181 1.48 -14.80 -23.04
CA ASP A 181 1.41 -13.36 -23.28
C ASP A 181 2.66 -12.92 -24.03
N ASN A 182 2.78 -11.63 -24.32
CA ASN A 182 3.93 -11.06 -25.02
C ASN A 182 4.99 -10.48 -24.06
N GLN A 183 5.21 -11.14 -22.91
CA GLN A 183 6.22 -10.76 -21.91
C GLN A 183 7.46 -11.67 -21.94
N GLU A 184 8.54 -11.18 -21.35
CA GLU A 184 9.86 -11.85 -21.34
C GLU A 184 9.80 -13.23 -20.67
N ALA A 185 9.16 -13.31 -19.48
CA ALA A 185 9.08 -14.55 -18.72
C ALA A 185 8.37 -15.70 -19.47
N ALA A 186 7.31 -15.37 -20.22
CA ALA A 186 6.59 -16.36 -21.02
C ALA A 186 7.44 -16.91 -22.17
N ALA A 187 8.22 -16.05 -22.83
CA ALA A 187 9.13 -16.45 -23.90
C ALA A 187 10.35 -17.23 -23.38
N GLU A 188 10.87 -16.88 -22.20
CA GLU A 188 11.97 -17.60 -21.55
C GLU A 188 11.57 -19.06 -21.26
N ALA A 189 10.38 -19.27 -20.70
CA ALA A 189 9.87 -20.62 -20.42
C ALA A 189 9.74 -21.46 -21.69
N VAL A 190 9.30 -20.85 -22.80
CA VAL A 190 9.22 -21.52 -24.11
C VAL A 190 10.60 -21.88 -24.64
N ALA A 191 11.58 -20.98 -24.55
CA ALA A 191 12.96 -21.24 -24.97
C ALA A 191 13.59 -22.42 -24.22
N ARG A 192 13.43 -22.48 -22.89
CA ARG A 192 13.94 -23.58 -22.06
C ARG A 192 13.31 -24.92 -22.44
N ARG A 193 11.98 -24.95 -22.64
CA ARG A 193 11.28 -26.15 -23.10
C ARG A 193 11.79 -26.62 -24.47
N LEU A 194 12.02 -25.70 -25.41
CA LEU A 194 12.55 -26.04 -26.74
C LEU A 194 14.01 -26.50 -26.68
N ALA A 195 14.81 -25.96 -25.76
CA ALA A 195 16.18 -26.41 -25.54
C ALA A 195 16.24 -27.87 -25.07
N GLU A 196 15.29 -28.31 -24.23
CA GLU A 196 15.17 -29.70 -23.77
C GLU A 196 14.64 -30.65 -24.86
N GLN A 197 13.72 -30.17 -25.72
CA GLN A 197 13.07 -30.97 -26.76
C GLN A 197 13.85 -31.00 -28.09
N GLY A 198 14.81 -30.09 -28.26
CA GLY A 198 15.45 -29.81 -29.54
C GLY A 198 14.65 -28.76 -30.35
N MET A 199 15.35 -27.84 -31.00
CA MET A 199 14.71 -26.83 -31.85
C MET A 199 14.43 -27.36 -33.24
N ALA A 200 13.19 -27.16 -33.72
CA ALA A 200 12.78 -27.51 -35.07
C ALA A 200 13.22 -26.45 -36.12
N THR A 201 13.53 -25.24 -35.68
CA THR A 201 13.90 -24.12 -36.55
C THR A 201 15.36 -23.70 -36.32
N THR A 202 15.92 -22.94 -37.27
CA THR A 202 17.26 -22.33 -37.16
C THR A 202 17.21 -20.81 -37.01
N ALA A 203 16.02 -20.23 -37.14
CA ALA A 203 15.73 -18.85 -36.82
C ALA A 203 14.34 -18.71 -36.18
N THR A 204 14.16 -17.65 -35.39
CA THR A 204 12.89 -17.22 -34.82
C THR A 204 12.66 -15.74 -35.10
N LEU A 205 11.51 -15.41 -35.69
CA LEU A 205 10.92 -14.08 -35.61
C LEU A 205 10.04 -14.01 -34.37
N ALA A 206 10.43 -13.19 -33.40
CA ALA A 206 9.61 -12.92 -32.23
C ALA A 206 8.62 -11.80 -32.52
N ALA A 207 7.40 -11.98 -32.03
CA ALA A 207 6.29 -11.05 -32.18
C ALA A 207 6.58 -9.65 -31.59
N THR A 208 7.37 -9.60 -30.53
CA THR A 208 7.85 -8.38 -29.89
C THR A 208 9.31 -8.52 -29.45
N ASP A 209 9.98 -7.41 -29.17
CA ASP A 209 11.30 -7.45 -28.54
C ASP A 209 11.28 -8.08 -27.15
N ARG A 210 10.21 -7.92 -26.38
CA ARG A 210 10.09 -8.60 -25.06
C ARG A 210 10.09 -10.11 -25.23
N ASN A 211 9.36 -10.62 -26.23
CA ASN A 211 9.42 -12.03 -26.55
C ASN A 211 10.84 -12.45 -26.95
N ALA A 212 11.51 -11.70 -27.82
CA ALA A 212 12.87 -12.01 -28.24
C ALA A 212 13.88 -12.01 -27.09
N VAL A 213 13.83 -10.99 -26.21
CA VAL A 213 14.74 -10.86 -25.06
C VAL A 213 14.55 -12.04 -24.10
N GLY A 214 13.29 -12.36 -23.74
CA GLY A 214 12.99 -13.52 -22.91
C GLY A 214 13.47 -14.83 -23.54
N PHE A 215 13.27 -14.97 -24.85
CA PHE A 215 13.72 -16.14 -25.59
C PHE A 215 15.24 -16.28 -25.57
N LEU A 216 15.99 -15.22 -25.91
CA LEU A 216 17.45 -15.18 -25.83
C LEU A 216 17.96 -15.54 -24.44
N ARG A 217 17.32 -15.01 -23.38
CA ARG A 217 17.66 -15.35 -22.00
C ARG A 217 17.46 -16.83 -21.71
N GLY A 218 16.35 -17.41 -22.13
CA GLY A 218 16.06 -18.84 -21.90
C GLY A 218 16.99 -19.77 -22.68
N LEU A 219 17.41 -19.38 -23.89
CA LEU A 219 18.46 -20.08 -24.64
C LEU A 219 19.80 -20.07 -23.89
N HIS A 220 20.22 -18.88 -23.45
CA HIS A 220 21.47 -18.70 -22.72
C HIS A 220 21.49 -19.50 -21.41
N LEU A 221 20.41 -19.47 -20.63
CA LEU A 221 20.26 -20.27 -19.41
C LEU A 221 20.27 -21.78 -19.66
N SER A 222 19.98 -22.21 -20.89
CA SER A 222 20.04 -23.60 -21.33
C SER A 222 21.37 -23.97 -21.99
N GLY A 223 22.36 -23.08 -21.95
CA GLY A 223 23.68 -23.29 -22.56
C GLY A 223 23.70 -23.20 -24.09
N LEU A 224 22.68 -22.61 -24.70
CA LEU A 224 22.58 -22.43 -26.16
C LEU A 224 22.85 -20.98 -26.54
N ASP A 225 23.71 -20.78 -27.55
CA ASP A 225 24.10 -19.45 -28.00
C ASP A 225 23.36 -19.05 -29.29
N ALA A 226 22.71 -17.90 -29.26
CA ALA A 226 22.33 -17.17 -30.48
C ALA A 226 23.52 -16.37 -31.02
N PRO A 227 23.68 -16.22 -32.34
CA PRO A 227 22.87 -16.78 -33.41
C PRO A 227 23.25 -18.22 -33.81
N ALA A 228 24.23 -18.85 -33.14
CA ALA A 228 24.85 -20.09 -33.60
C ALA A 228 23.87 -21.28 -33.66
N VAL A 229 23.03 -21.42 -32.64
CA VAL A 229 21.98 -22.45 -32.60
C VAL A 229 20.67 -21.91 -33.17
N GLN A 230 20.40 -20.63 -32.93
CA GLN A 230 19.15 -20.00 -33.31
C GLN A 230 19.36 -18.50 -33.56
N ALA A 231 19.13 -18.07 -34.80
CA ALA A 231 19.03 -16.64 -35.10
C ALA A 231 17.72 -16.08 -34.53
N VAL A 232 17.76 -14.90 -33.92
CA VAL A 232 16.58 -14.26 -33.31
C VAL A 232 16.42 -12.85 -33.84
N VAL A 233 15.23 -12.56 -34.37
CA VAL A 233 14.82 -11.21 -34.77
C VAL A 233 13.61 -10.81 -33.93
N GLY A 234 13.66 -9.63 -33.32
CA GLY A 234 12.55 -9.05 -32.59
C GLY A 234 11.75 -8.05 -33.42
N PHE A 235 10.80 -7.41 -32.77
CA PHE A 235 9.97 -6.38 -33.34
C PHE A 235 9.67 -5.38 -32.23
N ASP A 236 10.22 -4.16 -32.31
CA ASP A 236 9.88 -2.96 -31.55
C ASP A 236 11.08 -2.00 -31.52
N ASN A 237 12.32 -2.49 -31.68
CA ASN A 237 13.59 -1.76 -31.49
C ASN A 237 13.75 -1.12 -30.10
N SER A 238 13.38 -1.87 -29.07
CA SER A 238 13.48 -1.50 -27.66
C SER A 238 14.92 -1.30 -27.20
N ASP A 239 15.09 -0.38 -26.23
CA ASP A 239 16.39 -0.14 -25.57
C ASP A 239 16.93 -1.39 -24.86
N VAL A 240 16.04 -2.26 -24.35
CA VAL A 240 16.43 -3.52 -23.71
C VAL A 240 17.00 -4.48 -24.74
N GLY A 241 16.33 -4.64 -25.89
CA GLY A 241 16.84 -5.44 -27.00
C GLY A 241 18.22 -5.00 -27.46
N ALA A 242 18.46 -3.69 -27.55
CA ALA A 242 19.77 -3.12 -27.93
C ALA A 242 20.91 -3.39 -26.91
N ARG A 243 20.59 -3.83 -25.69
CA ARG A 243 21.54 -4.07 -24.58
C ARG A 243 21.70 -5.54 -24.21
N THR A 244 21.01 -6.45 -24.90
CA THR A 244 21.17 -7.89 -24.71
C THR A 244 22.51 -8.39 -25.27
N TRP A 245 22.91 -9.61 -24.88
CA TRP A 245 24.01 -10.32 -25.52
C TRP A 245 23.53 -11.69 -26.04
N PRO A 246 23.65 -11.98 -27.35
CA PRO A 246 23.96 -11.02 -28.43
C PRO A 246 22.90 -9.91 -28.50
N ARG A 247 23.25 -8.72 -29.03
CA ARG A 247 22.25 -7.65 -29.15
C ARG A 247 21.20 -8.01 -30.18
N LEU A 248 19.97 -7.63 -29.88
CA LEU A 248 18.81 -8.04 -30.65
C LEU A 248 18.67 -7.27 -31.96
N THR A 249 18.67 -7.98 -33.08
CA THR A 249 18.18 -7.50 -34.37
C THR A 249 16.68 -7.32 -34.29
N SER A 250 16.16 -6.17 -34.68
CA SER A 250 14.75 -5.85 -34.46
C SER A 250 14.18 -4.90 -35.51
N VAL A 251 12.90 -5.03 -35.81
CA VAL A 251 12.15 -4.05 -36.61
C VAL A 251 11.77 -2.85 -35.73
N ASP A 252 12.10 -1.63 -36.17
CA ASP A 252 11.56 -0.38 -35.60
C ASP A 252 10.27 0.01 -36.36
N PRO A 253 9.09 -0.10 -35.71
CA PRO A 253 7.81 0.31 -36.30
C PRO A 253 7.55 1.83 -36.21
N MET A 254 8.54 2.62 -35.76
CA MET A 254 8.48 4.09 -35.74
C MET A 254 7.32 4.62 -34.86
N HIS A 255 7.20 4.10 -33.64
CA HIS A 255 6.14 4.46 -32.68
C HIS A 255 5.91 5.98 -32.49
N ASP A 256 6.95 6.80 -32.59
CA ASP A 256 6.84 8.25 -32.53
C ASP A 256 6.18 8.86 -33.77
N ALA A 257 6.44 8.33 -34.97
CA ALA A 257 5.73 8.73 -36.19
C ALA A 257 4.26 8.27 -36.15
N VAL A 258 3.96 7.12 -35.55
CA VAL A 258 2.58 6.66 -35.30
C VAL A 258 1.86 7.67 -34.40
N GLY A 259 2.54 8.12 -33.33
CA GLY A 259 2.03 9.15 -32.44
C GLY A 259 1.83 10.52 -33.11
N GLU A 260 2.79 10.96 -33.94
CA GLU A 260 2.66 12.19 -34.76
C GLU A 260 1.39 12.11 -35.62
N ARG A 261 1.24 11.02 -36.39
CA ARG A 261 0.11 10.85 -37.29
C ARG A 261 -1.22 10.82 -36.55
N ALA A 262 -1.30 10.16 -35.40
CA ALA A 262 -2.53 10.13 -34.61
C ALA A 262 -2.92 11.51 -34.07
N ALA A 263 -1.94 12.33 -33.66
CA ALA A 263 -2.19 13.71 -33.26
C ALA A 263 -2.73 14.56 -34.42
N GLU A 264 -2.17 14.42 -35.63
CA GLU A 264 -2.70 15.10 -36.82
C GLU A 264 -4.16 14.72 -37.10
N LEU A 265 -4.47 13.42 -37.06
CA LEU A 265 -5.83 12.94 -37.35
C LEU A 265 -6.84 13.37 -36.30
N VAL A 266 -6.49 13.34 -35.01
CA VAL A 266 -7.41 13.74 -33.95
C VAL A 266 -7.67 15.24 -33.99
N LEU A 267 -6.67 16.05 -34.35
CA LEU A 267 -6.86 17.49 -34.58
C LEU A 267 -7.77 17.75 -35.78
N ALA A 268 -7.56 17.08 -36.90
CA ALA A 268 -8.44 17.17 -38.08
C ALA A 268 -9.89 16.83 -37.73
N ARG A 269 -10.12 15.73 -37.00
CA ARG A 269 -11.46 15.36 -36.53
C ARG A 269 -12.05 16.35 -35.53
N ALA A 270 -11.25 16.87 -34.60
CA ALA A 270 -11.69 17.90 -33.66
C ALA A 270 -12.11 19.20 -34.38
N ARG A 271 -11.47 19.52 -35.52
CA ARG A 271 -11.86 20.62 -36.42
C ARG A 271 -13.11 20.32 -37.26
N GLY A 272 -13.61 19.09 -37.25
CA GLY A 272 -14.80 18.67 -38.00
C GLY A 272 -14.49 18.11 -39.39
N GLU A 273 -13.22 17.84 -39.70
CA GLU A 273 -12.84 17.22 -40.96
C GLU A 273 -13.27 15.73 -40.98
N ARG A 274 -13.66 15.25 -42.17
CA ARG A 274 -14.02 13.84 -42.36
C ARG A 274 -12.76 13.02 -42.62
N VAL A 275 -12.33 12.31 -41.59
CA VAL A 275 -11.18 11.40 -41.62
C VAL A 275 -11.66 10.01 -41.18
N GLY A 276 -11.46 8.98 -42.01
CA GLY A 276 -11.84 7.60 -41.70
C GLY A 276 -10.89 6.60 -42.34
N GLY A 277 -11.06 5.33 -41.98
CA GLY A 277 -10.23 4.23 -42.47
C GLY A 277 -8.96 3.99 -41.65
N VAL A 278 -8.16 3.03 -42.11
CA VAL A 278 -6.89 2.64 -41.49
C VAL A 278 -5.75 3.36 -42.19
N HIS A 279 -5.02 4.18 -41.44
CA HIS A 279 -3.82 4.88 -41.87
C HIS A 279 -2.59 4.07 -41.45
N ARG A 280 -2.12 3.20 -42.34
CA ARG A 280 -0.83 2.53 -42.15
C ARG A 280 0.30 3.49 -42.48
N LEU A 281 1.31 3.53 -41.65
CA LEU A 281 2.58 4.15 -42.05
C LEU A 281 3.23 3.26 -43.10
N ASP A 282 3.92 3.87 -44.06
CA ASP A 282 4.66 3.14 -45.11
C ASP A 282 6.15 3.03 -44.76
N VAL A 283 6.49 3.17 -43.47
CA VAL A 283 7.88 3.23 -43.00
C VAL A 283 8.05 2.35 -41.77
N SER A 284 8.83 1.29 -41.93
CA SER A 284 9.44 0.48 -40.87
C SER A 284 10.92 0.27 -41.21
N ALA A 285 11.77 0.05 -40.20
CA ALA A 285 13.21 -0.13 -40.42
C ALA A 285 13.71 -1.40 -39.71
N LEU A 286 14.38 -2.30 -40.45
CA LEU A 286 15.09 -3.42 -39.83
C LEU A 286 16.44 -2.95 -39.27
N VAL A 287 16.59 -3.00 -37.95
CA VAL A 287 17.81 -2.64 -37.23
C VAL A 287 18.62 -3.92 -36.97
N MET A 288 19.59 -4.18 -37.85
CA MET A 288 20.45 -5.37 -37.80
C MET A 288 21.52 -5.28 -36.72
N ARG A 289 21.64 -6.35 -35.91
CA ARG A 289 22.60 -6.53 -34.80
C ARG A 289 23.13 -7.99 -34.76
N GLU A 290 23.77 -8.40 -33.66
CA GLU A 290 24.45 -9.70 -33.51
C GLU A 290 23.49 -10.90 -33.52
N SER A 291 22.25 -10.77 -33.01
CA SER A 291 21.36 -11.91 -32.79
C SER A 291 20.88 -12.63 -34.07
N CYS A 292 21.04 -12.02 -35.24
CA CYS A 292 20.74 -12.64 -36.54
C CYS A 292 21.99 -13.18 -37.27
N GLY A 293 23.20 -12.92 -36.77
CA GLY A 293 24.45 -13.31 -37.44
C GLY A 293 25.20 -12.17 -38.14
N CYS A 294 24.58 -11.00 -38.36
CA CYS A 294 25.18 -9.88 -39.10
C CYS A 294 26.51 -9.36 -38.53
N ALA A 295 26.75 -9.47 -37.23
CA ALA A 295 27.91 -8.87 -36.59
C ALA A 295 29.15 -9.80 -36.47
N ARG A 296 29.16 -10.96 -37.14
CA ARG A 296 30.43 -11.61 -37.52
C ARG A 296 31.05 -11.02 -38.80
N GLY A 297 30.39 -10.05 -39.44
CA GLY A 297 30.93 -9.27 -40.54
C GLY A 297 29.95 -8.21 -41.03
N THR A 298 30.15 -6.95 -40.59
CA THR A 298 29.61 -5.69 -41.15
C THR A 298 28.51 -5.80 -42.22
N ARG A 299 27.28 -5.38 -41.88
CA ARG A 299 26.34 -4.58 -42.69
C ARG A 299 25.08 -4.28 -41.87
N SER A 300 24.94 -3.06 -41.35
CA SER A 300 23.63 -2.53 -40.96
C SER A 300 23.11 -1.70 -42.14
N THR A 301 22.00 -2.13 -42.72
CA THR A 301 21.34 -1.51 -43.87
C THR A 301 19.98 -1.07 -43.38
N VAL A 302 19.70 0.23 -43.47
CA VAL A 302 18.34 0.75 -43.28
C VAL A 302 17.59 0.53 -44.58
N VAL A 303 16.53 -0.27 -44.55
CA VAL A 303 15.63 -0.45 -45.71
C VAL A 303 14.50 0.57 -45.58
N VAL A 304 14.38 1.47 -46.55
CA VAL A 304 13.24 2.37 -46.70
C VAL A 304 12.49 1.96 -47.97
N ALA A 305 11.19 1.67 -47.82
CA ALA A 305 10.23 1.24 -48.85
C ALA A 305 10.38 -0.22 -49.34
N GLY A 306 9.24 -0.93 -49.38
CA GLY A 306 9.09 -2.35 -49.76
C GLY A 306 9.36 -2.70 -51.23
N ASN A 307 10.47 -2.22 -51.78
CA ASN A 307 11.08 -2.76 -52.99
C ASN A 307 12.52 -3.20 -52.66
N ALA A 308 12.96 -4.30 -53.29
CA ALA A 308 14.34 -4.79 -53.29
C ALA A 308 15.38 -3.65 -53.36
N PRO A 309 16.59 -3.82 -52.77
CA PRO A 309 17.50 -2.72 -52.44
C PRO A 309 17.80 -1.86 -53.65
N ARG A 310 17.10 -0.73 -53.76
CA ARG A 310 17.55 0.41 -54.53
C ARG A 310 18.45 1.19 -53.59
N CYS A 311 19.71 1.33 -54.01
CA CYS A 311 20.75 2.09 -53.32
C CYS A 311 20.16 3.44 -52.85
N ASP A 312 19.91 3.61 -51.56
CA ASP A 312 19.51 4.91 -50.99
C ASP A 312 20.60 5.93 -51.40
N PRO A 313 20.29 7.02 -52.10
CA PRO A 313 21.31 7.98 -52.51
C PRO A 313 22.05 8.62 -51.33
N ASP A 314 21.54 8.56 -50.09
CA ASP A 314 22.18 9.15 -48.91
C ASP A 314 21.95 8.33 -47.60
N PRO A 315 22.60 7.17 -47.43
CA PRO A 315 22.41 6.30 -46.29
C PRO A 315 22.82 6.97 -44.98
N LEU A 316 23.91 7.75 -44.98
CA LEU A 316 24.34 8.49 -43.78
C LEU A 316 23.31 9.54 -43.37
N GLY A 317 22.76 10.31 -44.31
CA GLY A 317 21.71 11.27 -44.02
C GLY A 317 20.44 10.61 -43.52
N THR A 318 20.02 9.51 -44.13
CA THR A 318 18.86 8.72 -43.69
C THR A 318 19.05 8.20 -42.27
N VAL A 319 20.18 7.56 -41.98
CA VAL A 319 20.48 7.07 -40.62
C VAL A 319 20.59 8.22 -39.62
N ALA A 320 21.31 9.29 -39.93
CA ALA A 320 21.49 10.42 -39.01
C ALA A 320 20.16 11.09 -38.67
N ARG A 321 19.27 11.29 -39.66
CA ARG A 321 17.92 11.82 -39.41
C ARG A 321 17.11 10.90 -38.49
N VAL A 322 17.23 9.59 -38.66
CA VAL A 322 16.56 8.60 -37.81
C VAL A 322 17.17 8.52 -36.41
N VAL A 323 18.49 8.59 -36.29
CA VAL A 323 19.23 8.53 -35.01
C VAL A 323 19.07 9.83 -34.20
N PHE A 324 19.14 10.99 -34.83
CA PHE A 324 19.12 12.30 -34.17
C PHE A 324 17.75 12.97 -34.12
N ALA A 325 16.74 12.49 -34.86
CA ALA A 325 15.34 12.83 -34.55
C ALA A 325 14.96 12.42 -33.12
N ARG A 326 15.80 11.59 -32.47
CA ARG A 326 15.55 10.93 -31.19
C ARG A 326 16.09 11.67 -29.95
N ALA A 327 16.43 12.96 -29.98
CA ALA A 327 17.06 13.63 -28.85
C ALA A 327 16.09 14.00 -27.70
N ASP A 328 15.13 14.91 -27.93
CA ASP A 328 14.46 15.62 -26.81
C ASP A 328 12.98 15.95 -27.04
N GLY A 329 12.29 15.22 -27.91
CA GLY A 329 10.89 15.56 -28.26
C GLY A 329 10.75 16.84 -29.09
N VAL A 330 11.85 17.51 -29.45
CA VAL A 330 11.92 18.57 -30.46
C VAL A 330 12.78 18.04 -31.60
N ARG A 331 12.19 17.86 -32.79
CA ARG A 331 12.99 17.68 -34.01
C ARG A 331 13.75 19.00 -34.20
N ASN A 332 15.07 18.96 -34.24
CA ASN A 332 15.88 20.07 -34.72
C ASN A 332 16.55 19.66 -36.04
N PRO A 333 15.80 19.64 -37.16
CA PRO A 333 16.34 19.25 -38.46
C PRO A 333 17.58 20.08 -38.80
N GLY A 334 17.59 21.36 -38.43
CA GLY A 334 18.75 22.23 -38.61
C GLY A 334 20.01 21.75 -37.90
N ALA A 335 19.90 21.22 -36.67
CA ALA A 335 21.04 20.68 -35.95
C ALA A 335 21.54 19.35 -36.54
N THR A 336 20.64 18.47 -36.98
CA THR A 336 21.02 17.23 -37.66
C THR A 336 21.69 17.50 -39.00
N GLU A 337 21.14 18.41 -39.80
CA GLU A 337 21.74 18.79 -41.09
C GLU A 337 23.08 19.52 -40.90
N ALA A 338 23.20 20.35 -39.85
CA ALA A 338 24.47 20.97 -39.50
C ALA A 338 25.53 19.95 -39.03
N TRP A 339 25.11 18.89 -38.33
CA TRP A 339 25.98 17.76 -37.97
C TRP A 339 26.41 16.97 -39.21
N LEU A 340 25.46 16.65 -40.11
CA LEU A 340 25.73 15.94 -41.37
C LEU A 340 26.72 16.70 -42.24
N THR A 341 26.51 18.01 -42.37
CA THR A 341 27.39 18.91 -43.11
C THR A 341 28.80 18.90 -42.53
N MET A 342 28.94 18.94 -41.20
CA MET A 342 30.24 18.90 -40.54
C MET A 342 30.97 17.57 -40.80
N VAL A 343 30.28 16.43 -40.68
CA VAL A 343 30.87 15.11 -40.96
C VAL A 343 31.37 15.03 -42.40
N ARG A 344 30.55 15.45 -43.37
CA ARG A 344 30.94 15.46 -44.79
C ARG A 344 32.14 16.38 -45.05
N GLN A 345 32.15 17.58 -44.48
CA GLN A 345 33.25 18.53 -44.61
C GLN A 345 34.57 17.97 -44.05
N LEU A 346 34.53 17.23 -42.94
CA LEU A 346 35.73 16.59 -42.39
C LEU A 346 36.28 15.52 -43.33
N VAL A 347 35.41 14.67 -43.88
CA VAL A 347 35.81 13.65 -44.85
C VAL A 347 36.37 14.29 -46.13
N GLU A 348 35.67 15.29 -46.68
CA GLU A 348 36.10 16.00 -47.90
C GLU A 348 37.42 16.75 -47.70
N ALA A 349 37.61 17.40 -46.54
CA ALA A 349 38.86 18.07 -46.22
C ALA A 349 40.04 17.09 -46.15
N SER A 350 39.84 15.93 -45.51
CA SER A 350 40.88 14.89 -45.43
C SER A 350 41.22 14.30 -46.80
N VAL A 351 40.24 14.14 -47.69
CA VAL A 351 40.48 13.74 -49.10
C VAL A 351 41.32 14.80 -49.82
N ALA A 352 40.99 16.09 -49.64
CA ALA A 352 41.65 17.18 -50.36
C ALA A 352 43.09 17.43 -49.87
N THR A 353 43.39 17.17 -48.60
CA THR A 353 44.69 17.47 -47.99
C THR A 353 45.56 16.25 -47.75
N ALA A 354 45.02 15.03 -47.88
CA ALA A 354 45.65 13.79 -47.42
C ALA A 354 46.12 13.85 -45.96
N GLN A 355 45.40 14.60 -45.12
CA GLN A 355 45.70 14.77 -43.69
C GLN A 355 44.51 14.37 -42.83
N GLN A 356 44.82 13.91 -41.61
CA GLN A 356 43.82 13.64 -40.60
C GLN A 356 42.99 14.89 -40.23
N PRO A 357 41.72 14.72 -39.84
CA PRO A 357 40.92 15.82 -39.30
C PRO A 357 41.59 16.45 -38.07
N PRO A 358 41.63 17.80 -37.95
CA PRO A 358 42.23 18.44 -36.80
C PRO A 358 41.49 18.10 -35.50
N ALA A 359 42.23 17.85 -34.42
CA ALA A 359 41.68 17.44 -33.12
C ALA A 359 40.65 18.44 -32.52
N THR A 360 40.72 19.72 -32.88
CA THR A 360 39.73 20.73 -32.50
C THR A 360 38.38 20.50 -33.17
N ALA A 361 38.38 20.13 -34.45
CA ALA A 361 37.16 19.83 -35.19
C ALA A 361 36.54 18.49 -34.77
N LEU A 362 37.35 17.48 -34.47
CA LEU A 362 36.88 16.21 -33.88
C LEU A 362 36.24 16.41 -32.51
N ARG A 363 36.81 17.26 -31.64
CA ARG A 363 36.18 17.64 -30.37
C ARG A 363 34.84 18.34 -30.58
N ALA A 364 34.78 19.32 -31.48
CA ALA A 364 33.54 20.02 -31.80
C ALA A 364 32.46 19.07 -32.40
N LEU A 365 32.86 18.06 -33.17
CA LEU A 365 31.95 17.02 -33.65
C LEU A 365 31.41 16.17 -32.48
N GLY A 366 32.27 15.78 -31.55
CA GLY A 366 31.89 15.07 -30.34
C GLY A 366 30.89 15.87 -29.49
N ASP A 367 31.15 17.15 -29.27
CA ASP A 367 30.27 18.05 -28.51
C ASP A 367 28.92 18.25 -29.20
N ARG A 368 28.91 18.43 -30.53
CA ARG A 368 27.67 18.49 -31.33
C ARG A 368 26.89 17.18 -31.27
N THR A 369 27.58 16.05 -31.32
CA THR A 369 26.95 14.73 -31.17
C THR A 369 26.32 14.60 -29.78
N ALA A 370 27.00 15.04 -28.72
CA ALA A 370 26.47 15.00 -27.36
C ALA A 370 25.24 15.92 -27.19
N THR A 371 25.25 17.12 -27.78
CA THR A 371 24.10 18.05 -27.75
C THR A 371 22.88 17.53 -28.52
N LEU A 372 23.08 16.67 -29.52
CA LEU A 372 22.02 15.93 -30.20
C LEU A 372 21.49 14.73 -29.38
N ARG A 373 22.01 14.48 -28.17
CA ARG A 373 21.56 13.45 -27.21
C ARG A 373 21.16 12.13 -27.87
N PRO A 374 22.07 11.44 -28.56
CA PRO A 374 21.79 10.19 -29.24
C PRO A 374 21.16 9.14 -28.31
N GLY A 375 20.24 8.35 -28.87
CA GLY A 375 19.69 7.17 -28.21
C GLY A 375 20.74 6.06 -28.04
N PRO A 376 20.48 5.05 -27.18
CA PRO A 376 21.34 3.87 -27.13
C PRO A 376 21.32 3.16 -28.50
N GLY A 377 22.46 2.63 -28.94
CA GLY A 377 22.58 2.02 -30.27
C GLY A 377 22.81 3.02 -31.42
N ALA A 378 22.94 4.32 -31.12
CA ALA A 378 23.17 5.37 -32.13
C ALA A 378 24.52 5.23 -32.82
N LEU A 379 25.58 5.01 -32.05
CA LEU A 379 26.93 4.82 -32.59
C LEU A 379 26.95 3.63 -33.55
N GLU A 380 26.24 2.56 -33.21
CA GLU A 380 26.20 1.31 -33.96
C GLU A 380 25.35 1.39 -35.22
N GLN A 381 24.44 2.37 -35.31
CA GLN A 381 23.76 2.70 -36.56
C GLN A 381 24.62 3.66 -37.41
N LEU A 382 25.26 4.64 -36.78
CA LEU A 382 26.06 5.65 -37.48
C LEU A 382 27.35 5.06 -38.07
N VAL A 383 28.03 4.15 -37.37
CA VAL A 383 29.31 3.57 -37.82
C VAL A 383 29.17 2.82 -39.15
N PRO A 384 28.20 1.89 -39.35
CA PRO A 384 27.97 1.27 -40.65
C PRO A 384 27.60 2.27 -41.75
N ALA A 385 26.77 3.27 -41.42
CA ALA A 385 26.38 4.30 -42.38
C ALA A 385 27.57 5.16 -42.82
N LEU A 386 28.49 5.48 -41.90
CA LEU A 386 29.76 6.16 -42.19
C LEU A 386 30.69 5.30 -43.05
N ARG A 387 30.75 3.99 -42.78
CA ARG A 387 31.54 3.06 -43.62
C ARG A 387 30.99 2.92 -45.03
N LEU A 388 29.67 2.92 -45.20
CA LEU A 388 29.03 2.98 -46.51
C LEU A 388 29.37 4.30 -47.24
N GLU A 389 29.35 5.41 -46.51
CA GLU A 389 29.76 6.71 -47.07
C GLU A 389 31.25 6.72 -47.47
N SER A 390 32.13 6.12 -46.66
CA SER A 390 33.55 5.90 -47.01
C SER A 390 33.69 5.13 -48.32
N ALA A 391 32.98 4.00 -48.45
CA ALA A 391 33.03 3.19 -49.67
C ALA A 391 32.62 4.00 -50.92
N ARG A 392 31.60 4.85 -50.81
CA ARG A 392 31.17 5.74 -51.90
C ARG A 392 32.16 6.83 -52.23
N VAL A 393 32.82 7.41 -51.22
CA VAL A 393 33.90 8.39 -51.45
C VAL A 393 35.04 7.72 -52.21
N ARG A 394 35.45 6.51 -51.81
CA ARG A 394 36.49 5.74 -52.49
C ARG A 394 36.11 5.36 -53.93
N GLU A 395 34.87 4.94 -54.16
CA GLU A 395 34.38 4.64 -55.51
C GLU A 395 34.44 5.87 -56.42
N ARG A 396 34.00 7.04 -55.92
CA ARG A 396 34.10 8.31 -56.66
C ARG A 396 35.54 8.73 -56.95
N LEU A 397 36.48 8.47 -56.05
CA LEU A 397 37.91 8.71 -56.27
C LEU A 397 38.44 7.77 -57.36
N ALA A 398 38.15 6.48 -57.28
CA ALA A 398 38.53 5.50 -58.29
C ALA A 398 37.97 5.82 -59.69
N GLU A 399 36.72 6.28 -59.79
CA GLU A 399 36.11 6.75 -61.04
C GLU A 399 36.84 7.98 -61.62
N ARG A 400 37.21 8.94 -60.76
CA ARG A 400 37.99 10.14 -61.19
C ARG A 400 39.38 9.76 -61.67
N ALA A 401 40.06 8.84 -60.99
CA ALA A 401 41.35 8.31 -61.40
C ALA A 401 41.27 7.62 -62.78
N ALA A 402 40.25 6.77 -62.97
CA ALA A 402 40.02 6.08 -64.25
C ALA A 402 39.69 7.05 -65.40
N ALA A 403 38.91 8.11 -65.13
CA ALA A 403 38.61 9.17 -66.10
C ALA A 403 39.82 10.07 -66.41
N ALA A 404 40.76 10.23 -65.49
CA ALA A 404 42.01 10.96 -65.72
C ALA A 404 43.02 10.13 -66.54
N ALA A 405 43.08 8.82 -66.32
CA ALA A 405 43.96 7.90 -67.04
C ALA A 405 43.63 7.74 -68.55
N THR A 406 42.46 8.20 -68.99
CA THR A 406 41.99 8.12 -70.38
C THR A 406 42.21 9.43 -71.18
N ARG A 407 42.79 10.48 -70.58
CA ARG A 407 43.17 11.72 -71.28
C ARG A 407 44.63 11.64 -71.75
N GLU A 408 44.89 11.95 -73.02
CA GLU A 408 46.21 11.87 -73.67
C GLU A 408 47.26 12.85 -73.13
N ASP A 409 46.86 13.88 -72.36
CA ASP A 409 47.77 14.84 -71.73
C ASP A 409 48.01 14.52 -70.24
N GLY A 410 49.00 13.66 -69.95
CA GLY A 410 49.84 13.77 -68.75
C GLY A 410 49.69 12.70 -67.64
N PRO A 411 50.60 11.73 -67.56
CA PRO A 411 50.73 10.80 -66.42
C PRO A 411 51.46 11.36 -65.18
N ALA A 412 51.81 12.65 -65.14
CA ALA A 412 52.81 13.15 -64.18
C ALA A 412 52.28 13.80 -62.89
N VAL A 413 50.98 14.11 -62.75
CA VAL A 413 50.45 14.83 -61.56
C VAL A 413 49.32 14.08 -60.83
N VAL A 414 48.70 13.07 -61.43
CA VAL A 414 47.53 12.39 -60.84
C VAL A 414 47.88 11.11 -60.07
N ALA A 415 49.07 10.53 -60.29
CA ALA A 415 49.45 9.23 -59.71
C ALA A 415 49.87 9.28 -58.22
N GLY A 416 49.97 10.46 -57.60
CA GLY A 416 50.54 10.63 -56.26
C GLY A 416 49.56 10.80 -55.11
N LEU A 417 48.25 10.96 -55.36
CA LEU A 417 47.27 11.30 -54.31
C LEU A 417 46.18 10.24 -54.10
N GLU A 418 46.10 9.20 -54.92
CA GLU A 418 44.95 8.27 -54.90
C GLU A 418 45.02 7.20 -53.77
N PRO A 419 46.15 6.48 -53.53
CA PRO A 419 46.26 5.57 -52.38
C PRO A 419 46.31 6.31 -51.05
N GLU A 420 47.06 7.43 -51.00
CA GLU A 420 47.16 8.27 -49.80
C GLU A 420 45.83 8.93 -49.44
N ALA A 421 45.02 9.36 -50.42
CA ALA A 421 43.67 9.86 -50.15
C ALA A 421 42.71 8.75 -49.72
N ALA A 422 42.84 7.52 -50.26
CA ALA A 422 42.02 6.39 -49.82
C ALA A 422 42.35 5.97 -48.37
N ASP A 423 43.63 5.93 -48.01
CA ASP A 423 44.10 5.66 -46.65
C ASP A 423 43.71 6.81 -45.69
N ALA A 424 43.85 8.07 -46.14
CA ALA A 424 43.41 9.24 -45.37
C ALA A 424 41.89 9.25 -45.12
N VAL A 425 41.07 8.71 -46.02
CA VAL A 425 39.62 8.54 -45.79
C VAL A 425 39.34 7.52 -44.70
N GLU A 426 39.99 6.36 -44.72
CA GLU A 426 39.80 5.33 -43.68
C GLU A 426 40.29 5.80 -42.30
N GLU A 427 41.39 6.54 -42.28
CA GLU A 427 41.93 7.15 -41.06
C GLU A 427 41.02 8.27 -40.54
N ALA A 428 40.53 9.15 -41.41
CA ALA A 428 39.57 10.19 -41.06
C ALA A 428 38.26 9.62 -40.51
N ILE A 429 37.75 8.54 -41.12
CA ILE A 429 36.55 7.84 -40.65
C ILE A 429 36.80 7.22 -39.27
N SER A 430 37.96 6.62 -39.05
CA SER A 430 38.32 6.05 -37.74
C SER A 430 38.33 7.13 -36.65
N GLU A 431 38.94 8.28 -36.92
CA GLU A 431 38.95 9.43 -36.00
C GLU A 431 37.56 10.03 -35.77
N ILE A 432 36.75 10.15 -36.83
CA ILE A 432 35.34 10.56 -36.74
C ILE A 432 34.57 9.58 -35.85
N VAL A 433 34.74 8.27 -36.02
CA VAL A 433 34.10 7.25 -35.18
C VAL A 433 34.50 7.40 -33.71
N VAL A 434 35.77 7.67 -33.41
CA VAL A 434 36.22 7.94 -32.03
C VAL A 434 35.56 9.20 -31.46
N ALA A 435 35.45 10.27 -32.25
CA ALA A 435 34.77 11.50 -31.84
C ALA A 435 33.27 11.26 -31.56
N LEU A 436 32.60 10.50 -32.42
CA LEU A 436 31.20 10.12 -32.24
C LEU A 436 31.01 9.21 -31.03
N ALA A 437 31.93 8.28 -30.80
CA ALA A 437 31.91 7.40 -29.63
C ALA A 437 31.99 8.21 -28.34
N ARG A 438 32.86 9.23 -28.26
CA ARG A 438 32.92 10.16 -27.12
C ARG A 438 31.61 10.93 -26.95
N GLY A 439 31.05 11.47 -28.04
CA GLY A 439 29.78 12.19 -28.00
C GLY A 439 28.60 11.33 -27.53
N CYS A 440 28.52 10.09 -28.01
CA CYS A 440 27.51 9.11 -27.59
C CYS A 440 27.72 8.69 -26.12
N ALA A 441 28.97 8.43 -25.72
CA ALA A 441 29.32 8.06 -24.34
C ALA A 441 28.96 9.16 -23.33
N HIS A 442 29.13 10.45 -23.68
CA HIS A 442 28.64 11.56 -22.85
C HIS A 442 27.11 11.52 -22.67
N GLY A 443 26.37 11.19 -23.73
CA GLY A 443 24.92 11.01 -23.66
C GLY A 443 24.50 9.87 -22.73
N ASP A 444 25.21 8.73 -22.80
CA ASP A 444 24.97 7.57 -21.94
C ASP A 444 25.36 7.84 -20.48
N LEU A 445 26.50 8.49 -20.22
CA LEU A 445 26.91 8.93 -18.88
C LEU A 445 25.89 9.91 -18.28
N ALA A 446 25.40 10.87 -19.06
CA ALA A 446 24.35 11.77 -18.61
C ALA A 446 23.04 11.04 -18.30
N ARG A 447 22.71 9.97 -19.04
CA ARG A 447 21.54 9.12 -18.76
C ARG A 447 21.73 8.30 -17.48
N ALA A 448 22.93 7.74 -17.26
CA ALA A 448 23.28 7.03 -16.04
C ALA A 448 23.17 7.94 -14.80
N GLY A 449 23.74 9.15 -14.87
CA GLY A 449 23.62 10.14 -13.79
C GLY A 449 22.16 10.57 -13.53
N ARG A 450 21.33 10.69 -14.57
CA ARG A 450 19.89 10.94 -14.41
C ARG A 450 19.17 9.78 -13.72
N LEU A 451 19.52 8.53 -14.04
CA LEU A 451 18.96 7.35 -13.40
C LEU A 451 19.35 7.27 -11.92
N GLU A 452 20.60 7.55 -11.58
CA GLU A 452 21.06 7.61 -10.19
C GLU A 452 20.28 8.67 -9.41
N GLN A 453 20.16 9.89 -9.97
CA GLN A 453 19.35 10.94 -9.36
C GLN A 453 17.87 10.54 -9.25
N ASP A 454 17.32 9.84 -10.25
CA ASP A 454 15.94 9.35 -10.19
C ASP A 454 15.74 8.33 -9.06
N LEU A 455 16.70 7.44 -8.81
CA LEU A 455 16.66 6.47 -7.71
C LEU A 455 16.74 7.17 -6.36
N VAL A 456 17.61 8.19 -6.23
CA VAL A 456 17.72 9.00 -5.01
C VAL A 456 16.41 9.77 -4.77
N ASP A 457 15.90 10.47 -5.79
CA ASP A 457 14.63 11.20 -5.73
C ASP A 457 13.49 10.24 -5.33
N GLN A 458 13.46 9.03 -5.88
CA GLN A 458 12.46 8.01 -5.56
C GLN A 458 12.54 7.55 -4.11
N ASN A 459 13.74 7.22 -3.62
CA ASN A 459 13.93 6.78 -2.24
C ASN A 459 13.53 7.87 -1.23
N LEU A 460 13.82 9.14 -1.54
CA LEU A 460 13.37 10.27 -0.72
C LEU A 460 11.85 10.39 -0.69
N VAL A 461 11.19 10.27 -1.85
CA VAL A 461 9.72 10.26 -1.94
C VAL A 461 9.12 9.13 -1.10
N ASP A 462 9.70 7.93 -1.16
CA ASP A 462 9.22 6.78 -0.40
C ASP A 462 9.31 7.02 1.11
N LEU A 463 10.45 7.57 1.58
CA LEU A 463 10.63 7.95 2.98
C LEU A 463 9.64 9.03 3.45
N GLU A 464 9.37 10.02 2.61
CA GLU A 464 8.39 11.07 2.92
C GLU A 464 6.96 10.51 2.94
N LEU A 465 6.57 9.69 1.97
CA LEU A 465 5.25 9.05 1.93
C LEU A 465 5.00 8.13 3.14
N MET A 466 6.04 7.49 3.67
CA MET A 466 5.94 6.66 4.88
C MET A 466 5.85 7.47 6.19
N ARG A 467 6.35 8.72 6.20
CA ARG A 467 6.36 9.60 7.38
C ARG A 467 5.24 10.63 7.40
N ALA A 468 4.72 10.98 6.23
CA ALA A 468 3.77 12.05 6.04
C ALA A 468 2.47 11.79 6.80
N ASP A 469 1.98 12.83 7.47
CA ASP A 469 0.62 12.86 7.98
C ASP A 469 -0.41 13.06 6.85
N GLY A 470 -1.68 12.95 7.21
CA GLY A 470 -2.78 13.09 6.26
C GLY A 470 -2.78 14.41 5.49
N GLU A 471 -2.37 15.53 6.10
CA GLU A 471 -2.36 16.83 5.44
C GLU A 471 -1.21 16.93 4.42
N SER A 472 -0.01 16.47 4.79
CA SER A 472 1.17 16.41 3.93
C SER A 472 0.96 15.53 2.70
N LEU A 473 0.30 14.37 2.87
CA LEU A 473 -0.06 13.48 1.75
C LEU A 473 -0.94 14.20 0.72
N ARG A 474 -1.96 14.93 1.21
CA ARG A 474 -2.96 15.62 0.37
C ARG A 474 -2.38 16.86 -0.31
N ARG A 475 -1.50 17.61 0.36
CA ARG A 475 -0.79 18.78 -0.19
C ARG A 475 0.29 18.43 -1.22
N LEU A 476 0.61 17.14 -1.36
CA LEU A 476 1.62 16.63 -2.27
C LEU A 476 3.03 17.16 -1.94
N ASP A 477 3.32 17.46 -0.66
CA ASP A 477 4.58 18.09 -0.22
C ASP A 477 5.80 17.18 -0.41
N TRP A 478 5.58 15.87 -0.42
CA TRP A 478 6.56 14.82 -0.72
C TRP A 478 7.07 14.83 -2.18
N MET A 479 6.41 15.50 -3.13
CA MET A 479 6.80 15.47 -4.54
C MET A 479 8.06 16.31 -4.85
N PRO A 480 9.01 15.85 -5.69
CA PRO A 480 10.21 16.63 -6.05
C PRO A 480 9.88 17.90 -6.85
N ARG A 481 10.38 19.08 -6.40
CA ARG A 481 10.13 20.38 -7.05
C ARG A 481 10.80 20.52 -8.42
N ALA A 482 11.98 19.95 -8.60
CA ALA A 482 12.80 20.16 -9.80
C ALA A 482 12.20 19.59 -11.09
N ARG A 483 11.17 18.74 -11.01
CA ARG A 483 10.69 17.92 -12.14
C ARG A 483 9.17 17.96 -12.36
N THR A 484 8.43 18.68 -11.53
CA THR A 484 6.96 18.77 -11.62
C THR A 484 6.57 20.24 -11.75
N SER A 485 5.85 20.57 -12.82
CA SER A 485 5.37 21.94 -13.04
C SER A 485 4.04 22.16 -12.32
N THR A 486 3.18 21.14 -12.30
CA THR A 486 1.86 21.18 -11.64
C THR A 486 1.48 19.77 -11.22
N ALA A 487 0.85 19.57 -10.07
CA ALA A 487 0.27 18.29 -9.68
C ALA A 487 -1.03 18.49 -8.91
N ALA A 488 -1.96 17.55 -9.01
CA ALA A 488 -3.22 17.60 -8.27
C ALA A 488 -3.67 16.20 -7.88
N LEU A 489 -4.11 16.05 -6.62
CA LEU A 489 -4.71 14.84 -6.09
C LEU A 489 -6.21 15.02 -6.00
N ALA A 490 -6.96 14.14 -6.64
CA ALA A 490 -8.41 14.07 -6.55
C ALA A 490 -8.83 12.72 -5.99
N LEU A 491 -9.54 12.72 -4.86
CA LEU A 491 -10.00 11.52 -4.19
C LEU A 491 -11.49 11.30 -4.40
N TRP A 492 -11.94 10.05 -4.37
CA TRP A 492 -13.36 9.73 -4.40
C TRP A 492 -14.06 10.21 -3.13
N GLU A 493 -15.24 10.78 -3.31
CA GLU A 493 -16.16 11.19 -2.25
C GLU A 493 -17.59 10.87 -2.74
N ASP A 494 -18.47 10.48 -1.82
CA ASP A 494 -19.89 10.31 -2.16
C ASP A 494 -20.54 11.68 -2.36
N ASP A 495 -21.31 11.84 -3.43
CA ASP A 495 -22.03 13.09 -3.69
C ASP A 495 -23.08 13.31 -2.57
N PRO A 496 -22.94 14.37 -1.75
CA PRO A 496 -23.89 14.62 -0.65
C PRO A 496 -25.31 14.88 -1.15
N ALA A 497 -25.46 15.36 -2.38
CA ALA A 497 -26.75 15.63 -3.00
C ALA A 497 -27.33 14.41 -3.71
N ARG A 498 -26.52 13.39 -4.02
CA ARG A 498 -26.90 12.15 -4.73
C ARG A 498 -26.22 10.94 -4.07
N PRO A 499 -26.78 10.44 -2.95
CA PRO A 499 -26.21 9.30 -2.23
C PRO A 499 -25.99 8.09 -3.14
N GLY A 500 -24.76 7.57 -3.17
CA GLY A 500 -24.35 6.43 -4.02
C GLY A 500 -23.73 6.81 -5.37
N GLU A 501 -23.76 8.09 -5.77
CA GLU A 501 -22.98 8.59 -6.91
C GLU A 501 -21.61 9.08 -6.43
N ARG A 502 -20.53 8.40 -6.85
CA ARG A 502 -19.16 8.82 -6.51
C ARG A 502 -18.68 9.96 -7.41
N VAL A 503 -18.15 11.00 -6.78
CA VAL A 503 -17.54 12.17 -7.42
C VAL A 503 -16.10 12.32 -6.97
N LEU A 504 -15.30 13.09 -7.71
CA LEU A 504 -13.92 13.39 -7.35
C LEU A 504 -13.84 14.74 -6.65
N ARG A 505 -13.25 14.79 -5.46
CA ARG A 505 -12.87 16.02 -4.78
C ARG A 505 -11.38 16.25 -4.91
N VAL A 506 -10.99 17.42 -5.40
CA VAL A 506 -9.59 17.84 -5.43
C VAL A 506 -9.16 18.16 -3.99
N VAL A 507 -8.29 17.35 -3.41
CA VAL A 507 -7.87 17.48 -2.00
C VAL A 507 -6.54 18.23 -1.86
N GLY A 508 -5.78 18.37 -2.95
CA GLY A 508 -4.62 19.23 -2.97
C GLY A 508 -4.02 19.42 -4.35
N VAL A 509 -3.29 20.51 -4.49
CA VAL A 509 -2.65 20.95 -5.73
C VAL A 509 -1.27 21.53 -5.38
N ARG A 510 -0.30 21.31 -6.27
CA ARG A 510 1.06 21.83 -6.18
C ARG A 510 1.47 22.49 -7.49
N GLY A 511 2.23 23.59 -7.43
CA GLY A 511 2.78 24.27 -8.61
C GLY A 511 2.07 25.56 -9.02
N GLY A 512 1.26 26.17 -8.14
CA GLY A 512 0.61 27.47 -8.34
C GLY A 512 -0.61 27.46 -9.26
N ALA A 513 -0.58 26.71 -10.37
CA ALA A 513 -1.73 26.55 -11.26
C ALA A 513 -2.79 25.63 -10.63
N GLY A 514 -4.02 26.13 -10.47
CA GLY A 514 -5.15 25.34 -10.00
C GLY A 514 -5.33 25.26 -8.48
N GLU A 515 -4.62 26.05 -7.66
CA GLU A 515 -4.81 26.09 -6.20
C GLU A 515 -6.26 26.40 -5.80
N ASN A 516 -6.97 27.19 -6.62
CA ASN A 516 -8.40 27.48 -6.46
C ASN A 516 -9.32 26.27 -6.72
N LEU A 517 -8.77 25.12 -7.13
CA LEU A 517 -9.52 23.87 -7.29
C LEU A 517 -9.59 23.07 -5.99
N VAL A 518 -8.72 23.32 -5.01
CA VAL A 518 -8.71 22.59 -3.74
C VAL A 518 -10.07 22.74 -3.04
N GLY A 519 -10.65 21.61 -2.64
CA GLY A 519 -11.98 21.52 -2.06
C GLY A 519 -13.13 21.42 -3.07
N ARG A 520 -12.89 21.60 -4.38
CA ARG A 520 -13.94 21.46 -5.39
C ARG A 520 -14.21 20.00 -5.70
N THR A 521 -15.50 19.68 -5.81
CA THR A 521 -16.00 18.38 -6.22
C THR A 521 -16.47 18.42 -7.67
N MET A 522 -16.22 17.35 -8.43
CA MET A 522 -16.61 17.22 -9.83
C MET A 522 -16.81 15.76 -10.25
N PRO A 523 -17.61 15.47 -11.28
CA PRO A 523 -17.66 14.15 -11.89
C PRO A 523 -16.29 13.72 -12.43
N SER A 524 -16.01 12.42 -12.46
CA SER A 524 -14.73 11.91 -13.00
C SER A 524 -14.48 12.31 -14.45
N GLN A 525 -15.54 12.46 -15.25
CA GLN A 525 -15.47 12.93 -16.63
C GLN A 525 -14.95 14.36 -16.76
N GLU A 526 -14.92 15.13 -15.68
CA GLU A 526 -14.44 16.52 -15.66
C GLU A 526 -12.99 16.69 -15.19
N PHE A 527 -12.35 15.63 -14.73
CA PHE A 527 -10.98 15.66 -14.21
C PHE A 527 -9.98 15.04 -15.21
N PRO A 528 -8.81 15.63 -15.48
CA PRO A 528 -8.33 16.90 -14.95
C PRO A 528 -8.97 18.09 -15.68
N PRO A 529 -9.37 19.16 -14.98
CA PRO A 529 -9.81 20.37 -15.63
C PRO A 529 -8.65 21.05 -16.40
N PRO A 530 -8.96 21.86 -17.44
CA PRO A 530 -7.94 22.55 -18.23
C PRO A 530 -6.95 23.41 -17.43
N ALA A 531 -7.32 23.87 -16.24
CA ALA A 531 -6.46 24.63 -15.35
C ALA A 531 -5.24 23.84 -14.83
N LEU A 532 -5.29 22.50 -14.88
CA LEU A 532 -4.18 21.60 -14.50
C LEU A 532 -3.31 21.18 -15.70
N THR A 533 -3.52 21.79 -16.87
CA THR A 533 -2.91 21.36 -18.13
C THR A 533 -2.23 22.54 -18.83
N ASP A 534 -1.01 22.31 -19.33
CA ASP A 534 -0.19 23.33 -19.99
C ASP A 534 0.21 22.84 -21.41
N PRO A 535 -0.04 23.62 -22.48
CA PRO A 535 0.41 23.27 -23.84
C PRO A 535 1.91 22.95 -23.97
N ARG A 536 2.75 23.45 -23.06
CA ARG A 536 4.20 23.24 -23.06
C ARG A 536 4.62 21.92 -22.43
N SER A 537 3.73 21.23 -21.73
CA SER A 537 4.04 20.01 -20.96
C SER A 537 3.06 18.88 -21.27
N LEU A 538 3.44 17.65 -20.89
CA LEU A 538 2.51 16.52 -20.88
C LEU A 538 1.89 16.44 -19.48
N THR A 539 0.56 16.40 -19.40
CA THR A 539 -0.14 16.05 -18.15
C THR A 539 -0.41 14.55 -18.15
N VAL A 540 0.01 13.86 -17.10
CA VAL A 540 -0.22 12.44 -16.87
C VAL A 540 -1.24 12.28 -15.77
N VAL A 541 -2.24 11.44 -15.96
CA VAL A 541 -3.27 11.11 -14.99
C VAL A 541 -3.14 9.62 -14.68
N VAL A 542 -2.73 9.31 -13.46
CA VAL A 542 -2.59 7.93 -12.99
C VAL A 542 -3.59 7.63 -11.87
N PRO A 543 -4.13 6.40 -11.84
CA PRO A 543 -4.98 5.97 -10.74
C PRO A 543 -4.19 5.84 -9.44
N VAL A 544 -4.73 6.40 -8.36
CA VAL A 544 -4.24 6.17 -7.00
C VAL A 544 -4.99 4.96 -6.46
N ALA A 545 -4.41 3.78 -6.69
CA ALA A 545 -4.98 2.49 -6.32
C ALA A 545 -3.90 1.44 -6.04
N PHE A 546 -4.20 0.53 -5.12
CA PHE A 546 -3.34 -0.61 -4.75
C PHE A 546 -4.21 -1.77 -4.26
N GLY A 547 -4.04 -2.97 -4.83
CA GLY A 547 -4.86 -4.13 -4.51
C GLY A 547 -6.35 -3.88 -4.75
N ARG A 548 -7.15 -3.87 -3.68
CA ARG A 548 -8.60 -3.57 -3.73
C ARG A 548 -8.93 -2.09 -3.48
N SER A 549 -7.93 -1.29 -3.11
CA SER A 549 -8.07 0.11 -2.76
C SER A 549 -8.11 0.97 -4.03
N ASP A 550 -9.18 1.75 -4.18
CA ASP A 550 -9.34 2.75 -5.24
C ASP A 550 -9.62 4.09 -4.57
N ARG A 551 -8.59 4.95 -4.49
CA ARG A 551 -8.65 6.23 -3.78
C ARG A 551 -8.99 7.40 -4.68
N GLY A 552 -8.70 7.31 -5.98
CA GLY A 552 -8.97 8.37 -6.95
C GLY A 552 -7.88 8.49 -8.02
N PHE A 553 -7.51 9.71 -8.37
CA PHE A 553 -6.54 10.01 -9.42
C PHE A 553 -5.51 11.06 -9.00
N LEU A 554 -4.29 10.89 -9.49
CA LEU A 554 -3.20 11.86 -9.38
C LEU A 554 -2.90 12.38 -10.78
N ALA A 555 -3.07 13.68 -10.99
CA ALA A 555 -2.65 14.38 -12.21
C ALA A 555 -1.29 15.03 -11.98
N VAL A 556 -0.33 14.82 -12.88
CA VAL A 556 1.03 15.36 -12.81
C VAL A 556 1.42 15.96 -14.16
N GLY A 557 1.71 17.26 -14.19
CA GLY A 557 2.26 17.98 -15.32
C GLY A 557 3.78 18.12 -15.21
N GLY A 558 4.49 17.92 -16.33
CA GLY A 558 5.93 18.15 -16.39
C GLY A 558 6.58 17.78 -17.72
N LEU A 559 7.89 18.00 -17.81
CA LEU A 559 8.74 17.49 -18.89
C LEU A 559 8.95 15.99 -18.66
N VAL A 560 7.98 15.19 -19.07
CA VAL A 560 8.02 13.74 -18.98
C VAL A 560 9.12 13.23 -19.92
N ASP A 561 10.16 12.59 -19.37
CA ASP A 561 11.08 11.76 -20.17
C ASP A 561 10.29 10.54 -20.64
N SER A 562 9.67 10.75 -21.81
CA SER A 562 8.87 9.79 -22.54
C SER A 562 9.68 8.62 -23.08
N ARG A 563 11.02 8.60 -22.95
CA ARG A 563 11.85 7.45 -23.33
C ARG A 563 12.38 6.67 -22.13
N ALA A 564 12.45 7.28 -20.96
CA ALA A 564 12.91 6.58 -19.76
C ALA A 564 11.90 5.51 -19.33
N THR A 565 12.34 4.24 -19.33
CA THR A 565 11.61 3.12 -18.72
C THR A 565 11.25 3.39 -17.26
N SER A 566 12.07 4.17 -16.56
CA SER A 566 11.85 4.57 -15.15
C SER A 566 10.64 5.48 -14.97
N THR A 567 10.19 6.23 -15.98
CA THR A 567 9.07 7.17 -15.83
C THR A 567 7.74 6.43 -15.57
N ARG A 568 7.52 5.29 -16.24
CA ARG A 568 6.37 4.41 -15.92
C ARG A 568 6.44 3.95 -14.47
N ALA A 569 7.59 3.41 -14.06
CA ALA A 569 7.79 2.88 -12.72
C ALA A 569 7.58 3.96 -11.65
N ARG A 570 8.06 5.18 -11.89
CA ARG A 570 7.95 6.31 -10.97
C ARG A 570 6.50 6.69 -10.66
N TYR A 571 5.69 6.98 -11.68
CA TYR A 571 4.30 7.40 -11.45
C TYR A 571 3.44 6.29 -10.86
N ASN A 572 3.63 5.07 -11.35
CA ASN A 572 2.95 3.90 -10.79
C ASN A 572 3.32 3.70 -9.31
N HIS A 573 4.61 3.76 -8.99
CA HIS A 573 5.08 3.60 -7.63
C HIS A 573 4.57 4.71 -6.71
N TRP A 574 4.64 5.98 -7.14
CA TRP A 574 4.07 7.10 -6.36
C TRP A 574 2.57 6.93 -6.12
N ALA A 575 1.80 6.56 -7.14
CA ALA A 575 0.37 6.40 -7.01
C ALA A 575 -0.02 5.20 -6.13
N ALA A 576 0.72 4.10 -6.22
CA ALA A 576 0.55 2.92 -5.37
C ALA A 576 0.92 3.22 -3.90
N MET A 577 2.08 3.80 -3.66
CA MET A 577 2.52 4.19 -2.31
C MET A 577 1.60 5.23 -1.67
N LEU A 578 1.12 6.19 -2.45
CA LEU A 578 0.14 7.17 -2.00
C LEU A 578 -1.19 6.49 -1.62
N ALA A 579 -1.65 5.50 -2.41
CA ALA A 579 -2.86 4.75 -2.08
C ALA A 579 -2.71 4.01 -0.74
N VAL A 580 -1.57 3.34 -0.53
CA VAL A 580 -1.25 2.64 0.72
C VAL A 580 -1.16 3.62 1.90
N ALA A 581 -0.50 4.76 1.73
CA ALA A 581 -0.35 5.76 2.78
C ALA A 581 -1.71 6.38 3.18
N LEU A 582 -2.58 6.67 2.21
CA LEU A 582 -3.93 7.17 2.48
C LEU A 582 -4.81 6.13 3.20
N GLU A 583 -4.66 4.84 2.87
CA GLU A 583 -5.40 3.76 3.54
C GLU A 583 -4.88 3.49 4.95
N ALA A 584 -3.57 3.57 5.16
CA ALA A 584 -2.95 3.47 6.47
C ALA A 584 -3.38 4.62 7.38
N GLU A 585 -3.44 5.85 6.85
CA GLU A 585 -3.96 7.02 7.58
C GLU A 585 -5.42 6.81 8.00
N GLU A 586 -6.29 6.45 7.06
CA GLU A 586 -7.71 6.21 7.36
C GLU A 586 -7.90 5.09 8.40
N SER A 587 -7.12 4.01 8.29
CA SER A 587 -7.13 2.90 9.25
C SER A 587 -6.66 3.34 10.64
N LEU A 588 -5.60 4.15 10.72
CA LEU A 588 -5.10 4.69 11.98
C LEU A 588 -6.12 5.64 12.62
N THR A 589 -6.77 6.51 11.84
CA THR A 589 -7.84 7.38 12.33
C THR A 589 -9.02 6.57 12.84
N ALA A 590 -9.46 5.54 12.09
CA ALA A 590 -10.54 4.65 12.51
C ALA A 590 -10.21 3.90 13.81
N LEU A 591 -8.98 3.40 13.95
CA LEU A 591 -8.51 2.74 15.18
C LEU A 591 -8.44 3.71 16.37
N GLN A 592 -8.00 4.95 16.15
CA GLN A 592 -7.98 5.99 17.18
C GLN A 592 -9.39 6.35 17.63
N ASP A 593 -10.34 6.47 16.70
CA ASP A 593 -11.75 6.72 16.98
C ASP A 593 -12.40 5.56 17.73
N GLN A 594 -12.14 4.33 17.31
CA GLN A 594 -12.61 3.13 18.01
C GLN A 594 -12.04 3.07 19.42
N ARG A 595 -10.74 3.33 19.61
CA ARG A 595 -10.11 3.37 20.93
C ARG A 595 -10.77 4.43 21.81
N ARG A 596 -11.05 5.63 21.28
CA ARG A 596 -11.75 6.68 22.01
C ARG A 596 -13.14 6.23 22.46
N ARG A 597 -13.93 5.62 21.56
CA ARG A 597 -15.26 5.08 21.91
C ARG A 597 -15.19 4.01 23.01
N LEU A 598 -14.23 3.09 22.92
CA LEU A 598 -14.05 2.05 23.93
C LEU A 598 -13.65 2.62 25.30
N VAL A 599 -12.83 3.68 25.33
CA VAL A 599 -12.49 4.38 26.59
C VAL A 599 -13.75 5.05 27.17
N GLU A 600 -14.53 5.76 26.34
CA GLU A 600 -15.78 6.39 26.79
C GLU A 600 -16.81 5.36 27.31
N GLU A 601 -16.92 4.19 26.67
CA GLU A 601 -17.79 3.10 27.11
C GLU A 601 -17.30 2.48 28.44
N ALA A 602 -16.00 2.23 28.58
CA ALA A 602 -15.42 1.72 29.83
C ALA A 602 -15.57 2.71 30.99
N GLU A 603 -15.45 4.01 30.74
CA GLU A 603 -15.72 5.04 31.74
C GLU A 603 -17.19 5.06 32.16
N ARG A 604 -18.13 4.92 31.22
CA ARG A 604 -19.56 4.80 31.53
C ARG A 604 -19.87 3.55 32.35
N GLU A 605 -19.27 2.40 32.01
CA GLU A 605 -19.47 1.16 32.75
C GLU A 605 -18.95 1.28 34.19
N ARG A 606 -17.78 1.89 34.38
CA ARG A 606 -17.23 2.16 35.72
C ARG A 606 -18.11 3.10 36.53
N ALA A 607 -18.65 4.16 35.92
CA ALA A 607 -19.56 5.09 36.60
C ALA A 607 -20.83 4.36 37.06
N LEU A 608 -21.45 3.55 36.19
CA LEU A 608 -22.61 2.74 36.55
C LEU A 608 -22.30 1.73 37.65
N ALA A 609 -21.14 1.07 37.60
CA ALA A 609 -20.72 0.14 38.65
C ALA A 609 -20.52 0.84 40.00
N HIS A 610 -19.98 2.07 40.00
CA HIS A 610 -19.82 2.89 41.20
C HIS A 610 -21.18 3.29 41.79
N ASP A 611 -22.11 3.78 40.96
CA ASP A 611 -23.47 4.15 41.38
C ASP A 611 -24.21 2.95 41.99
N VAL A 612 -24.06 1.76 41.41
CA VAL A 612 -24.65 0.51 41.94
C VAL A 612 -24.05 0.16 43.30
N ALA A 613 -22.71 0.24 43.43
CA ALA A 613 -22.04 -0.04 44.70
C ALA A 613 -22.46 0.95 45.81
N GLU A 614 -22.63 2.24 45.50
CA GLU A 614 -23.09 3.26 46.45
C GLU A 614 -24.53 3.00 46.93
N VAL A 615 -25.41 2.56 46.03
CA VAL A 615 -26.79 2.18 46.37
C VAL A 615 -26.83 0.92 47.24
N GLU A 616 -26.02 -0.10 46.92
CA GLU A 616 -25.90 -1.31 47.73
C GLU A 616 -25.37 -1.02 49.14
N GLU A 617 -24.31 -0.20 49.26
CA GLU A 617 -23.72 0.20 50.54
C GLU A 617 -24.73 0.99 51.39
N ARG A 618 -25.44 1.95 50.79
CA ARG A 618 -26.49 2.71 51.47
C ARG A 618 -27.64 1.81 51.93
N SER A 619 -28.04 0.84 51.12
CA SER A 619 -29.08 -0.13 51.49
C SER A 619 -28.64 -1.03 52.65
N ALA A 620 -27.37 -1.44 52.68
CA ALA A 620 -26.81 -2.21 53.78
C ALA A 620 -26.74 -1.40 55.07
N LEU A 621 -26.32 -0.13 55.00
CA LEU A 621 -26.23 0.78 56.15
C LEU A 621 -27.60 1.11 56.75
N VAL A 622 -28.64 1.31 55.92
CA VAL A 622 -30.02 1.50 56.41
C VAL A 622 -30.52 0.26 57.16
N SER A 623 -30.16 -0.94 56.70
CA SER A 623 -30.54 -2.20 57.37
C SER A 623 -29.82 -2.40 58.71
N ILE A 624 -28.61 -1.88 58.88
CA ILE A 624 -27.83 -1.99 60.12
C ILE A 624 -28.27 -0.92 61.13
N ALA A 625 -28.51 0.31 60.68
CA ALA A 625 -28.88 1.45 61.53
C ALA A 625 -30.25 1.29 62.23
N ALA A 626 -31.15 0.45 61.71
CA ALA A 626 -32.45 0.20 62.33
C ALA A 626 -32.36 -0.70 63.59
N ASN A 627 -31.25 -1.42 63.82
CA ASN A 627 -31.07 -2.40 64.91
C ASN A 627 -32.21 -3.45 65.00
N ASP A 628 -32.92 -3.67 63.90
CA ASP A 628 -34.00 -4.63 63.79
C ASP A 628 -33.44 -6.05 63.61
N GLY A 629 -34.05 -7.02 64.29
CA GLY A 629 -33.73 -8.41 64.10
C GLY A 629 -34.13 -8.86 62.70
N THR A 630 -33.19 -8.95 61.77
CA THR A 630 -33.46 -9.46 60.41
C THR A 630 -33.52 -10.99 60.41
N TRP A 631 -34.36 -11.52 59.52
CA TRP A 631 -34.51 -12.95 59.27
C TRP A 631 -34.78 -13.20 57.79
N ASP A 632 -34.37 -14.36 57.33
CA ASP A 632 -34.34 -14.73 55.92
C ASP A 632 -34.78 -16.20 55.78
N TRP A 633 -35.99 -16.41 55.26
CA TRP A 633 -36.59 -17.72 55.12
C TRP A 633 -36.52 -18.17 53.66
N ASP A 634 -35.76 -19.22 53.41
CA ASP A 634 -35.78 -19.98 52.17
C ASP A 634 -36.96 -20.98 52.21
N VAL A 635 -38.00 -20.73 51.41
CA VAL A 635 -39.25 -21.52 51.42
C VAL A 635 -39.00 -22.91 50.83
N ASP A 636 -38.16 -23.01 49.81
CA ASP A 636 -37.83 -24.27 49.15
C ASP A 636 -36.96 -25.17 50.02
N ALA A 637 -35.97 -24.58 50.72
CA ALA A 637 -35.11 -25.31 51.65
C ALA A 637 -35.75 -25.57 53.02
N GLY A 638 -36.81 -24.82 53.37
CA GLY A 638 -37.50 -24.91 54.66
C GLY A 638 -36.68 -24.40 55.85
N THR A 639 -35.63 -23.60 55.61
CA THR A 639 -34.71 -23.10 56.64
C THR A 639 -34.83 -21.59 56.81
N VAL A 640 -34.67 -21.10 58.04
CA VAL A 640 -34.69 -19.67 58.38
C VAL A 640 -33.37 -19.28 58.99
N ARG A 641 -32.76 -18.24 58.45
CA ARG A 641 -31.54 -17.66 58.99
C ARG A 641 -31.88 -16.39 59.78
N TYR A 642 -31.75 -16.47 61.10
CA TYR A 642 -31.91 -15.32 61.99
C TYR A 642 -30.58 -14.55 62.13
N SER A 643 -30.65 -13.23 62.28
CA SER A 643 -29.49 -12.39 62.59
C SER A 643 -29.13 -12.41 64.09
N GLU A 644 -27.93 -11.95 64.44
CA GLU A 644 -27.53 -11.78 65.85
C GLU A 644 -28.38 -10.74 66.59
N ALA A 645 -28.87 -9.71 65.88
CA ALA A 645 -29.81 -8.75 66.46
C ALA A 645 -31.13 -9.43 66.85
N TRP A 646 -31.67 -10.30 65.99
CA TRP A 646 -32.89 -11.07 66.28
C TRP A 646 -32.71 -11.97 67.50
N ALA A 647 -31.57 -12.67 67.59
CA ALA A 647 -31.24 -13.52 68.74
C ALA A 647 -31.14 -12.73 70.05
N ARG A 648 -30.45 -11.58 70.01
CA ARG A 648 -30.35 -10.67 71.16
C ARG A 648 -31.70 -10.14 71.60
N THR A 649 -32.61 -9.82 70.66
CA THR A 649 -33.97 -9.34 70.99
C THR A 649 -34.77 -10.35 71.82
N VAL A 650 -34.57 -11.64 71.63
CA VAL A 650 -35.24 -12.70 72.41
C VAL A 650 -34.40 -13.21 73.58
N GLY A 651 -33.28 -12.56 73.89
CA GLY A 651 -32.42 -12.88 75.03
C GLY A 651 -31.53 -14.10 74.85
N LEU A 652 -31.22 -14.47 73.60
CA LEU A 652 -30.44 -15.66 73.27
C LEU A 652 -29.20 -15.35 72.44
N ASP A 653 -28.22 -16.24 72.53
CA ASP A 653 -27.12 -16.27 71.58
C ASP A 653 -27.58 -16.89 70.25
N ARG A 654 -27.01 -16.42 69.13
CA ARG A 654 -27.35 -16.94 67.80
C ARG A 654 -27.14 -18.44 67.68
N SER A 655 -26.14 -18.99 68.37
CA SER A 655 -25.85 -20.43 68.39
C SER A 655 -26.91 -21.28 69.10
N ALA A 656 -27.77 -20.67 69.92
CA ALA A 656 -28.84 -21.35 70.65
C ALA A 656 -30.17 -21.41 69.87
N LEU A 657 -30.26 -20.77 68.70
CA LEU A 657 -31.46 -20.78 67.85
C LEU A 657 -31.37 -21.86 66.78
N ALA A 658 -32.47 -22.58 66.57
CA ALA A 658 -32.61 -23.46 65.43
C ALA A 658 -32.91 -22.67 64.14
N ASP A 659 -32.35 -23.09 63.01
CA ASP A 659 -32.56 -22.47 61.70
C ASP A 659 -33.87 -22.97 61.04
N ASP A 660 -34.96 -23.01 61.81
CA ASP A 660 -36.28 -23.53 61.45
C ASP A 660 -37.37 -22.45 61.71
N PRO A 661 -38.34 -22.25 60.80
CA PRO A 661 -39.51 -21.40 61.07
C PRO A 661 -40.24 -21.71 62.39
N ARG A 662 -40.24 -22.98 62.81
CA ARG A 662 -40.84 -23.40 64.09
C ARG A 662 -40.20 -22.72 65.30
N GLU A 663 -38.94 -22.30 65.20
CA GLU A 663 -38.26 -21.55 66.26
C GLU A 663 -39.00 -20.24 66.56
N TRP A 664 -39.33 -19.46 65.52
CA TRP A 664 -40.13 -18.25 65.67
C TRP A 664 -41.55 -18.57 66.15
N PHE A 665 -42.25 -19.52 65.51
CA PHE A 665 -43.65 -19.84 65.86
C PHE A 665 -43.83 -20.35 67.29
N SER A 666 -42.86 -21.12 67.82
CA SER A 666 -42.91 -21.66 69.18
C SER A 666 -42.81 -20.59 70.27
N ARG A 667 -42.33 -19.39 69.91
CA ARG A 667 -42.16 -18.25 70.81
C ARG A 667 -43.31 -17.26 70.71
N VAL A 668 -44.21 -17.38 69.73
CA VAL A 668 -45.37 -16.48 69.62
C VAL A 668 -46.37 -16.77 70.75
N HIS A 669 -46.89 -15.72 71.39
CA HIS A 669 -47.91 -15.87 72.44
C HIS A 669 -49.13 -16.66 71.93
N PRO A 670 -49.72 -17.59 72.72
CA PRO A 670 -50.81 -18.46 72.26
C PRO A 670 -52.03 -17.73 71.67
N GLU A 671 -52.36 -16.55 72.20
CA GLU A 671 -53.46 -15.71 71.68
C GLU A 671 -53.15 -15.10 70.31
N ASP A 672 -51.88 -14.81 70.03
CA ASP A 672 -51.44 -14.16 68.80
C ASP A 672 -51.09 -15.20 67.71
N ALA A 673 -50.84 -16.45 68.10
CA ALA A 673 -50.39 -17.53 67.23
C ALA A 673 -51.30 -17.72 66.01
N ARG A 674 -52.64 -17.75 66.18
CA ARG A 674 -53.58 -17.91 65.05
C ARG A 674 -53.44 -16.79 64.01
N ARG A 675 -53.27 -15.55 64.46
CA ARG A 675 -53.14 -14.38 63.57
C ARG A 675 -51.81 -14.41 62.81
N VAL A 676 -50.71 -14.69 63.50
CA VAL A 676 -49.37 -14.76 62.89
C VAL A 676 -49.30 -15.90 61.86
N HIS A 677 -49.82 -17.09 62.19
CA HIS A 677 -49.83 -18.22 61.26
C HIS A 677 -50.68 -17.91 60.00
N ALA A 678 -51.83 -17.23 60.16
CA ALA A 678 -52.66 -16.85 59.02
C ALA A 678 -51.97 -15.82 58.11
N ALA A 679 -51.30 -14.82 58.69
CA ALA A 679 -50.57 -13.81 57.95
C ALA A 679 -49.40 -14.40 57.16
N VAL A 680 -48.65 -15.33 57.75
CA VAL A 680 -47.57 -16.05 57.07
C VAL A 680 -48.11 -17.02 56.01
N ALA A 681 -49.20 -17.74 56.29
CA ALA A 681 -49.82 -18.64 55.31
C ALA A 681 -50.29 -17.89 54.05
N ALA A 682 -50.77 -16.65 54.21
CA ALA A 682 -51.10 -15.78 53.07
C ALA A 682 -49.87 -15.49 52.19
N GLN A 683 -48.71 -15.23 52.79
CA GLN A 683 -47.44 -15.06 52.06
C GLN A 683 -47.04 -16.32 51.29
N LEU A 684 -47.13 -17.49 51.94
CA LEU A 684 -46.83 -18.78 51.31
C LEU A 684 -47.84 -19.18 50.22
N SER A 685 -49.02 -18.56 50.21
CA SER A 685 -50.05 -18.76 49.16
C SER A 685 -49.86 -17.85 47.94
N GLY A 686 -48.84 -16.98 47.93
CA GLY A 686 -48.49 -16.12 46.79
C GLY A 686 -49.13 -14.73 46.83
N THR A 687 -49.51 -14.20 48.00
CA THR A 687 -49.92 -12.79 48.08
C THR A 687 -48.74 -11.86 47.79
N ARG A 688 -49.04 -10.72 47.14
CA ARG A 688 -48.07 -9.65 46.88
C ARG A 688 -48.12 -8.51 47.89
N GLU A 689 -49.05 -8.57 48.84
CA GLU A 689 -49.10 -7.63 49.95
C GLU A 689 -47.97 -7.93 50.94
N PRO A 690 -47.21 -6.93 51.42
CA PRO A 690 -46.17 -7.15 52.43
C PRO A 690 -46.75 -7.75 53.71
N LEU A 691 -45.99 -8.63 54.35
CA LEU A 691 -46.30 -9.08 55.70
C LEU A 691 -46.08 -7.90 56.65
N ASP A 692 -47.10 -7.54 57.43
CA ASP A 692 -46.97 -6.59 58.52
C ASP A 692 -47.84 -7.08 59.68
N VAL A 693 -47.21 -7.61 60.73
CA VAL A 693 -47.91 -8.20 61.86
C VAL A 693 -47.25 -7.81 63.17
N GLU A 694 -48.05 -7.30 64.10
CA GLU A 694 -47.64 -7.08 65.49
C GLU A 694 -48.08 -8.27 66.34
N HIS A 695 -47.15 -8.83 67.11
CA HIS A 695 -47.39 -9.98 67.98
C HIS A 695 -46.45 -9.98 69.17
N ARG A 696 -46.82 -10.74 70.20
CA ARG A 696 -45.97 -10.96 71.38
C ARG A 696 -45.06 -12.15 71.16
N ILE A 697 -43.76 -11.99 71.41
CA ILE A 697 -42.74 -13.05 71.33
C ILE A 697 -42.13 -13.31 72.71
N ARG A 698 -41.93 -14.58 73.06
CA ARG A 698 -41.40 -15.03 74.35
C ARG A 698 -39.88 -14.81 74.43
N HIS A 699 -39.46 -14.03 75.41
CA HIS A 699 -38.07 -13.79 75.80
C HIS A 699 -37.50 -15.02 76.55
N ALA A 700 -36.17 -15.16 76.57
CA ALA A 700 -35.47 -16.24 77.28
C ALA A 700 -35.83 -16.31 78.78
N ASP A 701 -36.13 -15.17 79.40
CA ASP A 701 -36.50 -15.06 80.83
C ASP A 701 -37.96 -15.45 81.13
N GLY A 702 -38.74 -15.80 80.10
CA GLY A 702 -40.13 -16.26 80.23
C GLY A 702 -41.21 -15.18 80.00
N ASP A 703 -40.83 -13.91 79.99
CA ASP A 703 -41.72 -12.78 79.68
C ASP A 703 -41.99 -12.63 78.17
N TYR A 704 -42.99 -11.82 77.80
CA TYR A 704 -43.36 -11.56 76.41
C TYR A 704 -43.06 -10.12 75.99
N LEU A 705 -42.39 -9.96 74.85
CA LEU A 705 -42.09 -8.68 74.21
C LEU A 705 -43.06 -8.41 73.05
N HIS A 706 -43.60 -7.20 72.96
CA HIS A 706 -44.33 -6.77 71.76
C HIS A 706 -43.35 -6.47 70.64
N VAL A 707 -43.53 -7.15 69.51
CA VAL A 707 -42.71 -6.96 68.32
C VAL A 707 -43.58 -6.74 67.10
N ARG A 708 -43.07 -5.94 66.17
CA ARG A 708 -43.64 -5.77 64.84
C ARG A 708 -42.74 -6.46 63.83
N CYS A 709 -43.31 -7.40 63.08
CA CYS A 709 -42.61 -8.13 62.04
C CYS A 709 -43.09 -7.65 60.67
N ARG A 710 -42.16 -7.19 59.84
CA ARG A 710 -42.42 -6.79 58.46
C ARG A 710 -41.58 -7.61 57.51
N ALA A 711 -42.17 -8.11 56.43
CA ALA A 711 -41.45 -8.90 55.43
C ALA A 711 -42.01 -8.73 54.01
N VAL A 712 -41.16 -8.99 53.04
CA VAL A 712 -41.50 -9.07 51.62
C VAL A 712 -41.24 -10.47 51.08
N THR A 713 -42.10 -10.89 50.15
CA THR A 713 -42.03 -12.22 49.52
C THR A 713 -41.41 -12.10 48.13
N VAL A 714 -40.28 -12.77 47.92
CA VAL A 714 -39.59 -12.88 46.63
C VAL A 714 -40.09 -14.13 45.92
N HIS A 715 -40.54 -13.96 44.68
CA HIS A 715 -41.13 -15.03 43.87
C HIS A 715 -40.10 -15.58 42.86
N ASP A 716 -40.19 -16.87 42.52
CA ASP A 716 -39.39 -17.50 41.47
C ASP A 716 -39.88 -17.13 40.05
N ALA A 717 -39.18 -17.63 39.02
CA ALA A 717 -39.56 -17.43 37.61
C ALA A 717 -40.94 -18.02 37.24
N GLY A 718 -41.53 -18.85 38.10
CA GLY A 718 -42.87 -19.44 37.95
C GLY A 718 -43.95 -18.73 38.77
N ASP A 719 -43.66 -17.54 39.33
CA ASP A 719 -44.54 -16.75 40.19
C ASP A 719 -44.95 -17.47 41.48
N ARG A 720 -44.12 -18.39 41.98
CA ARG A 720 -44.31 -19.06 43.28
C ARG A 720 -43.43 -18.41 44.35
N PRO A 721 -43.89 -18.28 45.60
CA PRO A 721 -43.10 -17.68 46.67
C PRO A 721 -41.89 -18.56 47.00
N ALA A 722 -40.68 -18.05 46.74
CA ALA A 722 -39.44 -18.79 46.90
C ALA A 722 -38.69 -18.39 48.18
N ARG A 723 -38.82 -17.13 48.62
CA ARG A 723 -38.07 -16.61 49.76
C ARG A 723 -38.81 -15.47 50.45
N LEU A 724 -38.82 -15.45 51.78
CA LEU A 724 -39.37 -14.36 52.59
C LEU A 724 -38.23 -13.68 53.35
N VAL A 725 -38.08 -12.37 53.16
CA VAL A 725 -37.04 -11.57 53.86
C VAL A 725 -37.73 -10.51 54.70
N GLY A 726 -37.40 -10.48 56.00
CA GLY A 726 -38.08 -9.61 56.95
C GLY A 726 -37.20 -9.09 58.07
N ALA A 727 -37.76 -8.14 58.79
CA ALA A 727 -37.19 -7.49 59.95
C ALA A 727 -38.20 -7.50 61.11
N MET A 728 -37.68 -7.60 62.33
CA MET A 728 -38.45 -7.60 63.56
C MET A 728 -37.94 -6.49 64.48
N ALA A 729 -38.84 -5.58 64.84
CA ALA A 729 -38.57 -4.47 65.74
C ALA A 729 -39.36 -4.63 67.05
N VAL A 730 -38.78 -4.26 68.19
CA VAL A 730 -39.51 -4.18 69.47
C VAL A 730 -40.37 -2.92 69.49
N VAL A 731 -41.64 -3.07 69.88
CA VAL A 731 -42.58 -1.96 70.03
C VAL A 731 -42.63 -1.56 71.51
N GLY A 732 -41.95 -0.47 71.89
CA GLY A 732 -41.90 0.01 73.27
C GLY A 732 -43.01 1.00 73.63
N ASP A 733 -43.54 0.90 74.86
CA ASP A 733 -44.28 1.99 75.52
C ASP A 733 -43.27 3.02 76.05
N THR A 734 -43.57 4.29 75.87
CA THR A 734 -42.68 5.44 76.09
C THR A 734 -42.34 5.63 77.58
N SER A 735 -41.13 5.24 78.02
CA SER A 735 -40.25 5.98 78.94
C SER A 735 -39.08 5.13 79.49
N SER A 736 -37.89 5.73 79.50
CA SER A 736 -36.62 5.32 80.16
C SER A 736 -35.65 4.33 79.47
N SER A 737 -34.67 4.92 78.76
CA SER A 737 -33.19 4.70 78.69
C SER A 737 -32.58 3.31 78.90
N PRO A 738 -31.51 2.94 78.15
CA PRO A 738 -30.17 3.41 78.56
C PRO A 738 -29.23 3.84 77.43
N VAL A 739 -28.28 4.69 77.81
CA VAL A 739 -27.10 5.11 77.05
C VAL A 739 -26.26 3.89 76.67
N LEU A 740 -26.01 3.71 75.36
CA LEU A 740 -25.06 2.71 74.84
C LEU A 740 -23.61 3.23 74.92
N PRO A 741 -22.61 2.34 75.09
CA PRO A 741 -21.19 2.72 75.09
C PRO A 741 -20.78 3.21 73.69
N ALA A 742 -19.90 4.21 73.66
CA ALA A 742 -19.36 4.77 72.42
C ALA A 742 -18.80 3.68 71.48
N GLU A 743 -19.27 3.71 70.24
CA GLU A 743 -18.75 2.94 69.10
C GLU A 743 -17.24 3.15 68.98
N ARG A 744 -16.46 2.06 68.97
CA ARG A 744 -15.07 2.12 68.52
C ARG A 744 -15.09 2.13 66.99
N PRO A 745 -14.45 3.10 66.32
CA PRO A 745 -14.32 3.06 64.87
C PRO A 745 -13.50 1.84 64.45
N PHE A 746 -13.98 1.09 63.45
CA PHE A 746 -13.32 -0.10 62.88
C PHE A 746 -11.96 0.20 62.22
N VAL A 747 -11.69 1.49 62.01
CA VAL A 747 -10.43 2.03 61.50
C VAL A 747 -9.96 3.10 62.48
N ASP A 748 -8.75 2.95 62.97
CA ASP A 748 -8.11 4.02 63.73
C ASP A 748 -7.84 5.20 62.78
N VAL A 749 -8.50 6.33 63.01
CA VAL A 749 -8.47 7.49 62.10
C VAL A 749 -7.06 8.11 62.02
N GLU A 750 -6.28 8.00 63.09
CA GLU A 750 -4.95 8.59 63.20
C GLU A 750 -3.89 7.71 62.50
N THR A 751 -4.03 6.38 62.60
CA THR A 751 -3.06 5.44 62.05
C THR A 751 -3.47 4.78 60.74
N GLY A 752 -4.78 4.77 60.43
CA GLY A 752 -5.38 4.07 59.29
C GLY A 752 -5.40 2.55 59.42
N LEU A 753 -5.02 2.01 60.59
CA LEU A 753 -5.03 0.57 60.85
C LEU A 753 -6.45 0.10 61.14
N VAL A 754 -6.78 -1.09 60.66
CA VAL A 754 -8.05 -1.75 60.93
C VAL A 754 -7.99 -2.54 62.23
N VAL A 755 -9.14 -2.71 62.88
CA VAL A 755 -9.26 -3.66 64.00
C VAL A 755 -8.97 -5.09 63.53
N HIS A 756 -8.47 -5.93 64.45
CA HIS A 756 -8.03 -7.28 64.15
C HIS A 756 -9.10 -8.12 63.46
N GLU A 757 -10.35 -7.98 63.90
CA GLU A 757 -11.51 -8.69 63.36
C GLU A 757 -11.76 -8.36 61.88
N LEU A 758 -11.59 -7.09 61.48
CA LEU A 758 -11.78 -6.65 60.10
C LEU A 758 -10.64 -7.12 59.20
N PHE A 759 -9.41 -7.17 59.71
CA PHE A 759 -8.28 -7.78 58.98
C PHE A 759 -8.52 -9.27 58.71
N VAL A 760 -9.04 -10.00 59.70
CA VAL A 760 -9.38 -11.43 59.55
C VAL A 760 -10.46 -11.63 58.48
N ASP A 761 -11.55 -10.85 58.52
CA ASP A 761 -12.62 -10.97 57.52
C ASP A 761 -12.09 -10.69 56.10
N ARG A 762 -11.27 -9.65 55.90
CA ARG A 762 -10.66 -9.35 54.60
C ARG A 762 -9.73 -10.46 54.12
N LEU A 763 -8.90 -11.01 55.00
CA LEU A 763 -8.04 -12.15 54.67
C LEU A 763 -8.85 -13.39 54.28
N GLU A 764 -9.93 -13.70 55.00
CA GLU A 764 -10.82 -14.81 54.66
C GLU A 764 -11.55 -14.61 53.33
N ARG A 765 -11.93 -13.37 53.00
CA ARG A 765 -12.48 -13.04 51.68
C ARG A 765 -11.45 -13.23 50.57
N ALA A 766 -10.21 -12.78 50.76
CA ALA A 766 -9.13 -12.98 49.79
C ALA A 766 -8.82 -14.48 49.58
N ILE A 767 -8.77 -15.28 50.65
CA ILE A 767 -8.64 -16.74 50.60
C ILE A 767 -9.80 -17.38 49.81
N ARG A 768 -11.05 -16.97 50.08
CA ARG A 768 -12.23 -17.48 49.36
C ARG A 768 -12.24 -17.07 47.88
N ARG A 769 -11.86 -15.83 47.56
CA ARG A 769 -11.73 -15.32 46.18
C ARG A 769 -10.71 -16.15 45.39
N ARG A 770 -9.53 -16.41 45.96
CA ARG A 770 -8.51 -17.30 45.38
C ARG A 770 -9.04 -18.70 45.03
N ARG A 771 -9.89 -19.27 45.89
CA ARG A 771 -10.50 -20.60 45.63
C ARG A 771 -11.46 -20.59 44.44
N ARG A 772 -12.14 -19.47 44.20
CA ARG A 772 -13.08 -19.30 43.07
C ARG A 772 -12.37 -18.89 41.78
N LEU A 773 -11.29 -18.11 41.88
CA LEU A 773 -10.54 -17.55 40.75
C LEU A 773 -9.07 -17.99 40.79
N PRO A 774 -8.68 -18.98 39.96
CA PRO A 774 -7.32 -19.51 39.91
C PRO A 774 -6.22 -18.51 39.48
N ALA A 775 -6.56 -17.32 39.00
CA ALA A 775 -5.59 -16.27 38.64
C ALA A 775 -5.37 -15.22 39.75
N TYR A 776 -6.30 -15.13 40.70
CA TYR A 776 -6.27 -14.14 41.78
C TYR A 776 -5.12 -14.40 42.77
N ALA A 777 -4.49 -13.36 43.32
CA ALA A 777 -3.35 -13.53 44.22
C ALA A 777 -3.30 -12.50 45.36
N TRP A 778 -3.10 -12.98 46.57
CA TRP A 778 -2.94 -12.15 47.77
C TRP A 778 -1.64 -12.50 48.50
N GLN A 779 -1.15 -11.56 49.29
CA GLN A 779 0.04 -11.75 50.12
C GLN A 779 -0.17 -11.15 51.50
N VAL A 780 0.33 -11.82 52.53
CA VAL A 780 0.39 -11.28 53.90
C VAL A 780 1.84 -11.09 54.31
N LEU A 781 2.15 -9.88 54.77
CA LEU A 781 3.45 -9.46 55.25
C LEU A 781 3.41 -9.24 56.76
N ALA A 782 4.47 -9.64 57.46
CA ALA A 782 4.75 -9.25 58.82
C ALA A 782 5.81 -8.14 58.79
N VAL A 783 5.47 -7.00 59.37
CA VAL A 783 6.35 -5.84 59.46
C VAL A 783 6.76 -5.65 60.92
N SER A 784 8.03 -5.90 61.24
CA SER A 784 8.60 -5.64 62.56
C SER A 784 9.28 -4.28 62.57
N LEU A 785 8.90 -3.43 63.52
CA LEU A 785 9.50 -2.11 63.72
C LEU A 785 10.51 -2.15 64.87
N PRO A 786 11.52 -1.27 64.89
CA PRO A 786 12.61 -1.29 65.88
C PRO A 786 12.18 -0.77 67.27
N GLY A 787 10.94 -0.32 67.40
CA GLY A 787 10.27 0.13 68.63
C GLY A 787 8.75 0.19 68.41
N PRO A 788 7.95 0.60 69.42
CA PRO A 788 6.51 0.74 69.25
C PRO A 788 6.20 1.69 68.09
N PRO A 789 5.20 1.38 67.24
CA PRO A 789 4.98 2.07 65.98
C PRO A 789 4.76 3.56 66.20
N ALA A 790 5.69 4.40 65.74
CA ALA A 790 5.52 5.84 65.75
C ALA A 790 4.52 6.25 64.65
N GLY A 791 3.67 7.25 64.90
CA GLY A 791 2.65 7.71 63.93
C GLY A 791 3.20 8.17 62.58
N ALA A 792 4.51 8.40 62.45
CA ALA A 792 5.16 8.67 61.16
C ALA A 792 5.33 7.40 60.30
N ASP A 793 5.68 6.26 60.92
CA ASP A 793 5.90 5.00 60.22
C ASP A 793 4.56 4.40 59.75
N LEU A 794 3.51 4.52 60.58
CA LEU A 794 2.15 4.07 60.24
C LEU A 794 1.54 4.90 59.09
N ARG A 795 1.79 6.21 59.04
CA ARG A 795 1.33 7.06 57.92
C ARG A 795 2.04 6.73 56.60
N ARG A 796 3.33 6.38 56.64
CA ARG A 796 4.06 5.92 55.44
C ARG A 796 3.55 4.57 54.96
N LEU A 797 3.30 3.64 55.89
CA LEU A 797 2.70 2.35 55.58
C LEU A 797 1.33 2.55 54.92
N ARG A 798 0.47 3.40 55.49
CA ARG A 798 -0.85 3.73 54.92
C ARG A 798 -0.78 4.31 53.52
N GLY A 799 0.17 5.19 53.23
CA GLY A 799 0.31 5.83 51.92
C GLY A 799 0.62 4.87 50.77
N GLU A 800 1.03 3.63 51.09
CA GLU A 800 1.35 2.59 50.11
C GLU A 800 0.28 1.48 50.05
N LEU A 801 -0.82 1.58 50.81
CA LEU A 801 -1.94 0.64 50.76
C LEU A 801 -3.02 1.17 49.80
N ASP A 802 -3.48 0.30 48.90
CA ASP A 802 -4.66 0.57 48.06
C ASP A 802 -5.97 0.34 48.83
N GLU A 803 -7.13 0.68 48.23
CA GLU A 803 -8.45 0.59 48.89
C GLU A 803 -8.79 -0.83 49.42
N ASP A 804 -8.35 -1.87 48.70
CA ASP A 804 -8.57 -3.27 49.06
C ASP A 804 -7.55 -3.82 50.07
N ASP A 805 -6.39 -3.16 50.22
CA ASP A 805 -5.35 -3.56 51.16
C ASP A 805 -5.74 -3.17 52.60
N CYS A 806 -5.19 -3.85 53.60
CA CYS A 806 -5.42 -3.46 54.99
C CYS A 806 -4.28 -3.89 55.92
N ALA A 807 -4.15 -3.21 57.06
CA ALA A 807 -3.15 -3.53 58.06
C ALA A 807 -3.71 -3.48 59.48
N THR A 808 -3.29 -4.43 60.33
CA THR A 808 -3.67 -4.51 61.75
C THR A 808 -2.42 -4.55 62.64
N PRO A 809 -2.43 -3.93 63.83
CA PRO A 809 -1.36 -4.13 64.80
C PRO A 809 -1.37 -5.57 65.32
N VAL A 810 -0.17 -6.13 65.53
CA VAL A 810 0.05 -7.46 66.11
C VAL A 810 1.18 -7.36 67.14
N GLY A 811 0.84 -7.48 68.42
CA GLY A 811 1.79 -7.30 69.53
C GLY A 811 2.17 -5.83 69.74
N THR A 812 3.32 -5.59 70.37
CA THR A 812 3.77 -4.24 70.78
C THR A 812 4.60 -3.48 69.74
N VAL A 813 5.16 -4.19 68.75
CA VAL A 813 6.11 -3.64 67.77
C VAL A 813 5.86 -4.13 66.32
N GLY A 814 4.79 -4.89 66.09
CA GLY A 814 4.51 -5.55 64.82
C GLY A 814 3.23 -5.09 64.15
N VAL A 815 3.23 -5.09 62.82
CA VAL A 815 2.06 -4.82 61.98
C VAL A 815 1.91 -5.96 60.96
N ALA A 816 0.70 -6.50 60.83
CA ALA A 816 0.35 -7.42 59.76
C ALA A 816 -0.26 -6.63 58.61
N VAL A 817 0.20 -6.85 57.38
CA VAL A 817 -0.28 -6.18 56.17
C VAL A 817 -0.80 -7.21 55.19
N LEU A 818 -2.05 -7.06 54.75
CA LEU A 818 -2.66 -7.83 53.67
C LEU A 818 -2.60 -6.99 52.40
N LEU A 819 -1.93 -7.53 51.38
CA LEU A 819 -1.91 -7.00 50.02
C LEU A 819 -2.83 -7.86 49.15
N ASP A 820 -3.94 -7.29 48.70
CA ASP A 820 -4.99 -7.99 47.97
C ASP A 820 -4.91 -7.69 46.46
N GLY A 821 -4.31 -8.60 45.70
CA GLY A 821 -3.88 -8.36 44.31
C GLY A 821 -4.73 -9.07 43.26
N GLN A 822 -4.88 -8.43 42.11
CA GLN A 822 -5.58 -9.02 40.95
C GLN A 822 -4.75 -10.16 40.32
N ASP A 823 -3.42 -10.12 40.43
CA ASP A 823 -2.50 -11.16 39.96
C ASP A 823 -1.21 -11.26 40.82
N GLY A 824 -0.45 -12.34 40.62
CA GLY A 824 0.73 -12.65 41.43
C GLY A 824 1.90 -11.67 41.25
N ARG A 825 2.03 -11.02 40.09
CA ARG A 825 3.09 -10.02 39.82
C ARG A 825 2.77 -8.72 40.53
N SER A 826 1.51 -8.29 40.52
CA SER A 826 1.02 -7.10 41.22
C SER A 826 1.25 -7.19 42.73
N ALA A 827 0.86 -8.30 43.34
CA ALA A 827 1.06 -8.51 44.78
C ALA A 827 2.55 -8.49 45.18
N GLN A 828 3.43 -9.07 44.34
CA GLN A 828 4.88 -9.09 44.58
C GLN A 828 5.53 -7.71 44.38
N HIS A 829 5.10 -6.94 43.37
CA HIS A 829 5.60 -5.59 43.15
C HIS A 829 5.24 -4.65 44.30
N ARG A 830 3.99 -4.75 44.81
CA ARG A 830 3.54 -3.97 45.97
C ARG A 830 4.30 -4.33 47.25
N ALA A 831 4.57 -5.61 47.48
CA ALA A 831 5.39 -6.03 48.62
C ALA A 831 6.82 -5.46 48.57
N ALA A 832 7.44 -5.44 47.38
CA ALA A 832 8.79 -4.87 47.20
C ALA A 832 8.80 -3.35 47.41
N ARG A 833 7.76 -2.64 46.95
CA ARG A 833 7.61 -1.20 47.13
C ARG A 833 7.40 -0.82 48.61
N LEU A 834 6.55 -1.56 49.32
CA LEU A 834 6.32 -1.35 50.76
C LEU A 834 7.60 -1.54 51.58
N ALA A 835 8.41 -2.56 51.25
CA ALA A 835 9.71 -2.78 51.86
C ALA A 835 10.71 -1.64 51.58
N ALA A 836 10.70 -1.10 50.36
CA ALA A 836 11.57 0.03 49.98
C ALA A 836 11.21 1.33 50.72
N VAL A 837 9.92 1.61 50.91
CA VAL A 837 9.41 2.85 51.55
C VAL A 837 9.66 2.88 53.06
N LEU A 838 9.55 1.73 53.73
CA LEU A 838 9.83 1.62 55.16
C LEU A 838 11.35 1.63 55.46
N GLY A 839 12.19 1.35 54.45
CA GLY A 839 13.66 1.46 54.53
C GLY A 839 14.31 0.47 55.49
N SER A 840 15.62 0.63 55.74
CA SER A 840 16.45 -0.31 56.54
C SER A 840 16.11 -0.37 58.04
N ARG A 841 15.03 0.28 58.49
CA ARG A 841 14.60 0.34 59.88
C ARG A 841 13.50 -0.67 60.21
N ALA A 842 12.72 -1.11 59.22
CA ALA A 842 11.68 -2.11 59.38
C ALA A 842 12.12 -3.45 58.77
N ASP A 843 11.83 -4.56 59.46
CA ASP A 843 12.00 -5.89 58.89
C ASP A 843 10.67 -6.35 58.29
N VAL A 844 10.62 -6.52 56.98
CA VAL A 844 9.42 -6.91 56.24
C VAL A 844 9.57 -8.35 55.78
N GLN A 845 8.87 -9.26 56.44
CA GLN A 845 8.86 -10.68 56.12
C GLN A 845 7.57 -11.06 55.40
N ARG A 846 7.70 -11.75 54.26
CA ARG A 846 6.56 -12.38 53.60
C ARG A 846 6.15 -13.65 54.35
N VAL A 847 4.93 -13.71 54.83
CA VAL A 847 4.45 -14.77 55.73
C VAL A 847 3.53 -15.76 55.03
N ALA A 848 2.67 -15.26 54.13
CA ALA A 848 1.78 -16.10 53.35
C ALA A 848 1.58 -15.51 51.95
N THR A 849 1.41 -16.41 50.97
CA THR A 849 1.15 -16.08 49.57
C THR A 849 0.19 -17.09 48.97
N THR A 850 -0.37 -16.76 47.81
CA THR A 850 -1.25 -17.63 47.00
C THR A 850 -0.52 -18.59 46.05
N GLU A 851 0.67 -19.10 46.41
CA GLU A 851 1.50 -19.93 45.53
C GLU A 851 0.76 -21.15 44.95
N PRO A 852 1.01 -21.52 43.67
CA PRO A 852 0.36 -22.67 43.03
C PRO A 852 0.80 -23.98 43.69
N GLY A 853 -0.16 -24.77 44.19
CA GLY A 853 0.08 -26.10 44.77
C GLY A 853 0.23 -26.15 46.30
N GLY A 854 0.07 -25.03 47.01
CA GLY A 854 0.06 -25.02 48.48
C GLY A 854 -1.24 -25.57 49.08
N ALA A 855 -1.14 -26.21 50.27
CA ALA A 855 -2.31 -26.65 51.03
C ALA A 855 -3.25 -25.47 51.38
N PRO A 856 -4.58 -25.68 51.49
CA PRO A 856 -5.52 -24.60 51.80
C PRO A 856 -5.22 -23.99 53.17
N LEU A 857 -4.73 -22.75 53.17
CA LEU A 857 -4.46 -21.98 54.39
C LEU A 857 -5.78 -21.45 54.97
N ARG A 858 -5.98 -21.57 56.30
CA ARG A 858 -7.02 -20.81 57.03
C ARG A 858 -6.42 -19.49 57.52
N ALA A 859 -7.27 -18.47 57.72
CA ALA A 859 -6.82 -17.18 58.23
C ALA A 859 -6.10 -17.30 59.59
N ALA A 860 -6.59 -18.18 60.47
CA ALA A 860 -5.93 -18.51 61.74
C ALA A 860 -4.48 -19.01 61.55
N ASP A 861 -4.23 -19.90 60.58
CA ASP A 861 -2.90 -20.44 60.31
C ASP A 861 -1.95 -19.35 59.79
N VAL A 862 -2.47 -18.39 59.00
CA VAL A 862 -1.70 -17.25 58.49
C VAL A 862 -1.34 -16.29 59.63
N LEU A 863 -2.28 -15.99 60.53
CA LEU A 863 -2.04 -15.13 61.69
C LEU A 863 -1.06 -15.75 62.70
N GLU A 864 -1.11 -17.06 62.90
CA GLU A 864 -0.13 -17.77 63.72
C GLU A 864 1.28 -17.62 63.13
N ARG A 865 1.42 -17.76 61.80
CA ARG A 865 2.69 -17.52 61.10
C ARG A 865 3.16 -16.07 61.20
N VAL A 866 2.24 -15.09 61.17
CA VAL A 866 2.58 -13.67 61.34
C VAL A 866 3.13 -13.43 62.74
N THR A 867 2.45 -13.98 63.75
CA THR A 867 2.88 -13.89 65.15
C THR A 867 4.23 -14.57 65.36
N ALA A 868 4.45 -15.75 64.77
CA ALA A 868 5.73 -16.44 64.80
C ALA A 868 6.85 -15.68 64.08
N ALA A 869 6.54 -15.02 62.96
CA ALA A 869 7.47 -14.17 62.22
C ALA A 869 7.93 -12.97 63.07
N LEU A 870 6.99 -12.27 63.70
CA LEU A 870 7.26 -11.11 64.55
C LEU A 870 7.98 -11.47 65.86
N ASN A 871 7.79 -12.69 66.37
CA ASN A 871 8.41 -13.15 67.62
C ASN A 871 9.83 -13.71 67.46
N ARG A 872 10.32 -13.93 66.23
CA ARG A 872 11.72 -14.33 65.98
C ARG A 872 12.65 -13.15 66.26
N LYS A 873 13.16 -13.05 67.49
CA LYS A 873 14.17 -12.08 67.94
C LYS A 873 15.27 -11.87 66.89
N THR A 874 15.41 -10.62 66.40
CA THR A 874 16.64 -9.97 65.92
C THR A 874 17.79 -10.94 65.60
N GLY A 875 17.76 -11.51 64.40
CA GLY A 875 18.77 -12.45 63.91
C GLY A 875 18.75 -12.50 62.39
N VAL A 876 19.52 -11.59 61.79
CA VAL A 876 19.84 -11.40 60.36
C VAL A 876 19.46 -12.59 59.45
N LEU A 877 18.44 -12.39 58.61
CA LEU A 877 18.32 -13.03 57.29
C LEU A 877 18.00 -11.94 56.27
N ARG A 878 19.05 -11.45 55.60
CA ARG A 878 18.97 -10.46 54.52
C ARG A 878 18.14 -11.00 53.36
N TRP A 879 17.22 -10.19 52.85
CA TRP A 879 16.59 -10.39 51.56
C TRP A 879 17.68 -10.34 50.46
N GLN A 880 18.00 -11.48 49.84
CA GLN A 880 18.78 -11.50 48.60
C GLN A 880 17.84 -11.23 47.44
N ALA A 881 17.96 -10.04 46.85
CA ALA A 881 17.37 -9.74 45.56
C ALA A 881 18.03 -10.63 44.51
N THR A 882 17.34 -11.69 44.07
CA THR A 882 17.64 -12.31 42.78
C THR A 882 17.08 -11.40 41.70
N ALA A 883 17.97 -10.61 41.12
CA ALA A 883 17.78 -9.99 39.82
C ALA A 883 17.60 -11.11 38.79
N ASP A 884 16.40 -11.25 38.24
CA ASP A 884 16.17 -11.84 36.92
C ASP A 884 14.84 -11.31 36.38
N ALA A 885 14.94 -10.21 35.64
CA ALA A 885 13.93 -9.76 34.70
C ALA A 885 14.65 -9.37 33.40
N HIS A 886 14.85 -10.36 32.54
CA HIS A 886 14.98 -10.20 31.09
C HIS A 886 13.97 -11.15 30.44
N ALA A 887 12.84 -10.57 30.03
CA ALA A 887 12.02 -10.93 28.87
C ALA A 887 10.84 -9.95 28.80
#